data_AF-A0A668SPU6-F1
#
_entry.id   AF-A0A668SPU6-F1
#
_cell.length_a   1.000
_cell.length_b   1.000
_cell.length_c   1.000
_cell.angle_alpha   90.00
_cell.angle_beta   90.00
_cell.angle_gamma   90.00
#
_symmetry.space_group_name_H-M   'P 1'
#
loop_
_entity.id
_entity.type
_entity.pdbx_description
1 polymer ?
#
loop_
_entity_poly.entity_id
_entity_poly.type
_entity_poly.pdbx_seq_one_letter_code
_entity_poly.pdbx_strand_id
1 'polypeptide(L)'
;MILLLTLLSVLCGEPGSCLEEDGGFTFNGDIRQFAVTSNTLYVATKERLYQLSHDLSLINNLTQRGILKTGNQQDDVQFYRVSETAEWNATFSINVLLPFTKNDSLISCGVTDDDCGHCEILDLKNISNLLYREHFQVGPLKNSSRSVSFLVDVKKKTQTDAYILTAIQQNKEQPENNKCGINQQTINLHDTDNKQGGGIFSLTDGASGTPGIKSNGDVEFVDGFQISSTIYLFSNVLSARTNRVRLIWLEGEKNKTDTLKSLWGATLSVSNGERSRLVASSVIPGEQPVLWSGVFSIDGGDTDTELMVFDISPDNNRNADRDPDFYTSVPSEVRPKILKPKAVLFRHSYMTSVLAVRKRGWMVFFIGTGDGQLIKLSVDRNYHAGCPTVLYRTSDDRKVFPKLHLDPVDQKHVYVPFRNQVKRVRVSNCSTYTNLQQCWSAQDPYCVWCGSKRSCTFEDDCTDSDWLSIPDESQHKMISHRVEKDTNGQISIKVRTHLTVGEEVSSRFACQFVASSGSICASNNPPPQFPQCTCILSDRTLPADGLYVTVKFRLGTSPLSERLRLNDCSSISGAPSFELCQQCIKAGCGWNKNSCSWANQGNTDDKVCKELEPGKKSGPEISSITPNVVSFYGSNHAVLSGQNLGYVTRVRIQTHAECTPKESPTWDNAGVSLMFHIPSIDIKGVVRVCVILEDGSCHGDANITYRSSPSCGNITPSSSWMSGKRKLTLTGSHLEVAEGVVHNHTKQDVKLPRKSSYQSNSLQSLTYGTPAAENTSGIFSSSVSLKVANQTLACSTNIIYYPDPEFTSFMGVTTGEDVRITIQKKSDNLEMSKEELSVWGVQDKQEYPCILEAKETSKEMDSFICRIKRPPNTEFYELKIKYGDKTVSLSNPAPHRVSAILLSLLIPGVLAVLLAIYLWRKSRSDRNGF
;
A
#
# COMPACT_ATOMS: atom_id res chain seq x y z
N MET A 1 34.64 -36.96 18.82
CA MET A 1 34.20 -35.93 17.85
C MET A 1 32.88 -36.28 17.12
N ILE A 2 32.05 -37.20 17.66
CA ILE A 2 30.70 -37.49 17.11
C ILE A 2 29.61 -37.42 18.20
N LEU A 3 29.98 -37.45 19.49
CA LEU A 3 29.02 -37.36 20.61
C LEU A 3 28.74 -35.94 21.14
N LEU A 4 29.39 -34.88 20.61
CA LEU A 4 29.14 -33.49 21.05
C LEU A 4 28.10 -32.75 20.19
N LEU A 5 27.70 -33.31 19.06
CA LEU A 5 26.73 -32.69 18.14
C LEU A 5 25.28 -33.04 18.48
N THR A 6 25.04 -34.08 19.27
CA THR A 6 23.69 -34.56 19.61
C THR A 6 23.14 -33.99 20.92
N LEU A 7 23.94 -33.22 21.68
CA LEU A 7 23.48 -32.54 22.91
C LEU A 7 23.09 -31.07 22.71
N LEU A 8 23.28 -30.50 21.51
CA LEU A 8 22.86 -29.13 21.18
C LEU A 8 21.46 -29.05 20.54
N SER A 9 20.77 -30.18 20.38
CA SER A 9 19.48 -30.29 19.68
C SER A 9 18.25 -30.45 20.60
N VAL A 10 18.38 -30.26 21.92
CA VAL A 10 17.26 -30.43 22.89
C VAL A 10 16.96 -29.14 23.70
N LEU A 11 17.46 -27.98 23.26
CA LEU A 11 17.12 -26.67 23.84
C LEU A 11 16.50 -25.69 22.82
N CYS A 12 15.85 -26.20 21.78
CA CYS A 12 14.97 -25.40 20.92
C CYS A 12 13.51 -25.67 21.31
N GLY A 13 13.03 -24.93 22.30
CA GLY A 13 11.61 -24.60 22.37
C GLY A 13 11.26 -23.69 21.18
N GLU A 14 10.11 -23.98 20.56
CA GLU A 14 9.37 -23.26 19.51
C GLU A 14 10.15 -22.29 18.60
N PRO A 15 10.07 -22.46 17.26
CA PRO A 15 10.70 -21.54 16.33
C PRO A 15 9.98 -20.18 16.37
N GLY A 16 10.48 -19.28 17.20
CA GLY A 16 10.33 -17.85 17.00
C GLY A 16 10.81 -17.55 15.58
N SER A 17 9.89 -17.06 14.75
CA SER A 17 10.15 -16.69 13.36
C SER A 17 11.43 -15.86 13.28
N CYS A 18 12.45 -16.46 12.70
CA CYS A 18 13.71 -15.82 12.41
C CYS A 18 13.49 -14.68 11.42
N LEU A 19 14.35 -13.66 11.55
CA LEU A 19 14.54 -12.55 10.62
C LEU A 19 14.37 -12.99 9.16
N GLU A 20 13.32 -12.50 8.51
CA GLU A 20 13.40 -12.25 7.06
C GLU A 20 14.43 -11.13 6.85
N GLU A 21 15.21 -11.21 5.77
CA GLU A 21 16.21 -10.22 5.28
C GLU A 21 15.65 -8.80 5.02
N ASP A 22 14.51 -8.47 5.57
CA ASP A 22 13.58 -7.48 5.07
C ASP A 22 13.32 -6.37 6.12
N GLY A 23 14.36 -6.01 6.89
CA GLY A 23 14.43 -4.79 7.71
C GLY A 23 13.21 -4.48 8.59
N GLY A 24 12.53 -5.49 9.13
CA GLY A 24 11.27 -5.33 9.85
C GLY A 24 11.07 -6.31 11.00
N PHE A 25 10.15 -5.97 11.90
CA PHE A 25 9.76 -6.80 13.04
C PHE A 25 8.26 -7.07 13.02
N THR A 26 7.87 -8.34 13.11
CA THR A 26 6.47 -8.78 13.15
C THR A 26 6.07 -9.10 14.58
N PHE A 27 4.96 -8.54 15.03
CA PHE A 27 4.47 -8.66 16.40
C PHE A 27 3.37 -9.72 16.54
N ASN A 28 3.23 -10.26 17.74
CA ASN A 28 2.04 -11.02 18.12
C ASN A 28 0.89 -10.05 18.45
N GLY A 29 -0.11 -10.00 17.57
CA GLY A 29 -1.27 -9.12 17.67
C GLY A 29 -1.11 -7.78 16.92
N ASP A 30 -2.24 -7.09 16.76
CA ASP A 30 -2.30 -5.81 16.06
C ASP A 30 -1.66 -4.69 16.90
N ILE A 31 -0.90 -3.81 16.24
CA ILE A 31 -0.29 -2.61 16.81
C ILE A 31 -1.39 -1.63 17.21
N ARG A 32 -1.31 -1.13 18.44
CA ARG A 32 -2.22 -0.12 19.00
C ARG A 32 -1.55 1.23 19.18
N GLN A 33 -0.35 1.22 19.75
CA GLN A 33 0.44 2.43 19.99
C GLN A 33 1.88 2.24 19.56
N PHE A 34 2.47 3.32 19.07
CA PHE A 34 3.82 3.36 18.51
C PHE A 34 4.51 4.66 18.93
N ALA A 35 5.69 4.52 19.55
CA ALA A 35 6.50 5.66 19.98
C ALA A 35 7.99 5.41 19.74
N VAL A 36 8.71 6.48 19.40
CA VAL A 36 10.13 6.45 19.04
C VAL A 36 10.88 7.45 19.92
N THR A 37 11.97 7.02 20.53
CA THR A 37 12.97 7.90 21.16
C THR A 37 14.26 7.90 20.35
N SER A 38 15.28 8.64 20.78
CA SER A 38 16.56 8.70 20.06
C SER A 38 17.24 7.34 19.90
N ASN A 39 17.00 6.38 20.81
CA ASN A 39 17.75 5.11 20.83
C ASN A 39 16.85 3.87 20.79
N THR A 40 15.55 4.01 21.06
CA THR A 40 14.66 2.88 21.35
C THR A 40 13.28 3.10 20.73
N LEU A 41 12.68 2.01 20.26
CA LEU A 41 11.29 1.95 19.81
C LEU A 41 10.42 1.26 20.86
N TYR A 42 9.23 1.79 21.11
CA TYR A 42 8.22 1.17 21.97
C TYR A 42 6.95 0.91 21.18
N VAL A 43 6.49 -0.34 21.22
CA VAL A 43 5.31 -0.78 20.47
C VAL A 43 4.37 -1.49 21.41
N ALA A 44 3.17 -0.95 21.59
CA ALA A 44 2.11 -1.64 22.31
C ALA A 44 1.19 -2.35 21.32
N THR A 45 0.97 -3.63 21.54
CA THR A 45 -0.01 -4.46 20.83
C THR A 45 -1.14 -4.85 21.77
N LYS A 46 -2.14 -5.57 21.27
CA LYS A 46 -3.16 -6.19 22.12
C LYS A 46 -2.56 -7.11 23.20
N GLU A 47 -1.48 -7.81 22.89
CA GLU A 47 -0.96 -8.89 23.74
C GLU A 47 0.26 -8.47 24.57
N ARG A 48 1.11 -7.59 24.03
CA ARG A 48 2.41 -7.24 24.63
C ARG A 48 2.83 -5.79 24.38
N LEU A 49 3.64 -5.25 25.30
CA LEU A 49 4.44 -4.03 25.11
C LEU A 49 5.87 -4.43 24.79
N TYR A 50 6.38 -4.00 23.64
CA TYR A 50 7.71 -4.31 23.15
C TYR A 50 8.63 -3.11 23.28
N GLN A 51 9.89 -3.39 23.64
CA GLN A 51 11.01 -2.46 23.58
C GLN A 51 12.00 -3.00 22.54
N LEU A 52 12.21 -2.23 21.47
CA LEU A 52 13.09 -2.57 20.36
C LEU A 52 14.25 -1.58 20.27
N SER A 53 15.40 -2.03 19.79
CA SER A 53 16.47 -1.14 19.34
C SER A 53 16.09 -0.42 18.05
N HIS A 54 16.89 0.58 17.66
CA HIS A 54 16.70 1.32 16.40
C HIS A 54 16.74 0.43 15.13
N ASP A 55 17.52 -0.65 15.12
CA ASP A 55 17.57 -1.64 14.03
C ASP A 55 16.43 -2.68 14.11
N LEU A 56 15.42 -2.44 14.97
CA LEU A 56 14.26 -3.31 15.20
C LEU A 56 14.60 -4.66 15.85
N SER A 57 15.73 -4.78 16.54
CA SER A 57 16.04 -5.95 17.36
C SER A 57 15.28 -5.89 18.69
N LEU A 58 14.78 -7.05 19.15
CA LEU A 58 14.03 -7.12 20.41
C LEU A 58 14.97 -6.98 21.61
N ILE A 59 14.78 -5.93 22.41
CA ILE A 59 15.50 -5.72 23.67
C ILE A 59 14.73 -6.37 24.82
N ASN A 60 13.45 -6.05 24.95
CA ASN A 60 12.60 -6.56 26.02
C ASN A 60 11.12 -6.58 25.58
N ASN A 61 10.29 -7.36 26.27
CA ASN A 61 8.84 -7.28 26.12
C ASN A 61 8.11 -7.61 27.43
N LEU A 62 6.91 -7.07 27.58
CA LEU A 62 6.02 -7.33 28.70
C LEU A 62 4.67 -7.83 28.19
N THR A 63 4.12 -8.83 28.87
CA THR A 63 2.73 -9.26 28.63
C THR A 63 1.75 -8.24 29.18
N GLN A 64 0.64 -8.07 28.47
CA GLN A 64 -0.52 -7.30 28.93
C GLN A 64 -1.41 -8.09 29.90
N ARG A 65 -1.12 -9.37 30.15
CA ARG A 65 -1.89 -10.20 31.10
C ARG A 65 -1.52 -9.89 32.55
N GLY A 66 -2.51 -9.90 33.42
CA GLY A 66 -2.31 -9.63 34.84
C GLY A 66 -3.45 -10.05 35.75
N ILE A 67 -3.27 -9.77 37.03
CA ILE A 67 -4.23 -10.04 38.09
C ILE A 67 -4.71 -8.70 38.67
N LEU A 68 -6.03 -8.53 38.74
CA LEU A 68 -6.68 -7.50 39.54
C LEU A 68 -6.83 -7.99 40.97
N LYS A 69 -6.22 -7.28 41.93
CA LYS A 69 -6.43 -7.50 43.36
C LYS A 69 -7.32 -6.40 43.90
N THR A 70 -8.47 -6.78 44.48
CA THR A 70 -9.38 -5.85 45.16
C THR A 70 -8.99 -5.79 46.65
N GLY A 71 -8.67 -4.60 47.15
CA GLY A 71 -8.47 -4.36 48.59
C GLY A 71 -9.77 -4.43 49.40
N ASN A 72 -9.69 -4.14 50.70
CA ASN A 72 -10.84 -4.15 51.63
C ASN A 72 -11.84 -2.99 51.41
N GLN A 73 -11.54 -2.05 50.50
CA GLN A 73 -12.41 -0.95 50.07
C GLN A 73 -12.59 -1.00 48.55
N GLN A 74 -13.76 -0.58 48.06
CA GLN A 74 -14.16 -0.65 46.64
C GLN A 74 -13.19 0.09 45.68
N ASP A 75 -12.43 1.07 46.18
CA ASP A 75 -11.53 1.94 45.42
C ASP A 75 -10.04 1.49 45.42
N ASP A 76 -9.69 0.37 46.07
CA ASP A 76 -8.30 -0.14 46.15
C ASP A 76 -8.09 -1.34 45.23
N VAL A 77 -8.54 -1.23 43.99
CA VAL A 77 -8.23 -2.21 42.94
C VAL A 77 -6.80 -1.94 42.46
N GLN A 78 -5.98 -2.98 42.34
CA GLN A 78 -4.63 -2.87 41.79
C GLN A 78 -4.33 -3.97 40.77
N PHE A 79 -3.89 -3.58 39.58
CA PHE A 79 -3.44 -4.46 38.51
C PHE A 79 -1.95 -4.80 38.66
N TYR A 80 -1.63 -6.07 38.41
CA TYR A 80 -0.27 -6.60 38.42
C TYR A 80 -0.05 -7.47 37.18
N ARG A 81 0.96 -7.14 36.37
CA ARG A 81 1.38 -8.03 35.27
C ARG A 81 1.89 -9.36 35.83
N VAL A 82 1.58 -10.44 35.14
CA VAL A 82 2.04 -11.80 35.50
C VAL A 82 2.85 -12.42 34.37
N SER A 83 3.51 -13.56 34.61
CA SER A 83 4.21 -14.28 33.54
C SER A 83 3.22 -14.96 32.58
N GLU A 84 3.68 -15.37 31.40
CA GLU A 84 2.79 -15.98 30.39
C GLU A 84 2.17 -17.31 30.81
N THR A 85 2.86 -18.04 31.68
CA THR A 85 2.43 -19.35 32.19
C THR A 85 1.56 -19.23 33.44
N ALA A 86 1.44 -18.03 34.02
CA ALA A 86 0.63 -17.80 35.20
C ALA A 86 -0.83 -17.59 34.83
N GLU A 87 -1.74 -18.08 35.66
CA GLU A 87 -3.17 -17.75 35.54
C GLU A 87 -3.37 -16.24 35.71
N TRP A 88 -4.28 -15.68 34.90
CA TRP A 88 -4.61 -14.25 34.92
C TRP A 88 -6.12 -14.08 34.86
N ASN A 89 -6.63 -13.00 35.45
CA ASN A 89 -8.06 -12.67 35.45
C ASN A 89 -8.37 -11.33 34.77
N ALA A 90 -7.34 -10.62 34.30
CA ALA A 90 -7.49 -9.33 33.65
C ALA A 90 -6.40 -9.08 32.59
N THR A 91 -6.75 -8.27 31.58
CA THR A 91 -5.85 -7.83 30.51
C THR A 91 -5.75 -6.32 30.49
N PHE A 92 -4.54 -5.78 30.45
CA PHE A 92 -4.29 -4.35 30.36
C PHE A 92 -4.16 -3.91 28.89
N SER A 93 -5.12 -3.11 28.44
CA SER A 93 -5.17 -2.54 27.10
C SER A 93 -4.57 -1.14 27.09
N ILE A 94 -3.33 -1.01 26.63
CA ILE A 94 -2.65 0.29 26.49
C ILE A 94 -3.30 1.12 25.38
N ASN A 95 -3.77 2.32 25.73
CA ASN A 95 -4.35 3.30 24.82
C ASN A 95 -3.51 4.57 24.70
N VAL A 96 -2.61 4.84 25.65
CA VAL A 96 -1.69 5.98 25.67
C VAL A 96 -0.28 5.48 25.98
N LEU A 97 0.69 5.84 25.15
CA LEU A 97 2.09 5.45 25.30
C LEU A 97 2.99 6.66 25.05
N LEU A 98 3.61 7.19 26.11
CA LEU A 98 4.36 8.43 26.08
C LEU A 98 5.75 8.25 26.68
N PRO A 99 6.81 8.17 25.85
CA PRO A 99 8.19 8.27 26.33
C PRO A 99 8.47 9.66 26.87
N PHE A 100 8.85 9.75 28.14
CA PHE A 100 9.25 10.99 28.80
C PHE A 100 10.77 11.02 28.98
N THR A 101 11.47 11.39 27.91
CA THR A 101 12.94 11.37 27.84
C THR A 101 13.63 12.26 28.87
N LYS A 102 13.04 13.42 29.24
CA LYS A 102 13.62 14.30 30.27
C LYS A 102 13.64 13.66 31.66
N ASN A 103 12.78 12.66 31.90
CA ASN A 103 12.61 12.00 33.19
C ASN A 103 12.93 10.50 33.13
N ASP A 104 13.65 10.05 32.09
CA ASP A 104 14.06 8.65 31.87
C ASP A 104 12.93 7.62 32.12
N SER A 105 11.68 7.97 31.80
CA SER A 105 10.49 7.15 32.08
C SER A 105 9.57 6.98 30.88
N LEU A 106 8.78 5.91 30.89
CA LEU A 106 7.77 5.58 29.88
C LEU A 106 6.40 5.52 30.55
N ILE A 107 5.50 6.42 30.17
CA ILE A 107 4.13 6.46 30.68
C ILE A 107 3.25 5.59 29.78
N SER A 108 2.56 4.63 30.39
CA SER A 108 1.67 3.68 29.73
C SER A 108 0.32 3.67 30.43
N CYS A 109 -0.71 4.21 29.77
CA CYS A 109 -2.06 4.30 30.32
C CYS A 109 -3.09 3.65 29.41
N GLY A 110 -4.18 3.17 29.99
CA GLY A 110 -5.22 2.45 29.26
C GLY A 110 -6.31 1.93 30.18
N VAL A 111 -6.83 0.74 29.86
CA VAL A 111 -7.94 0.12 30.60
C VAL A 111 -7.68 -1.33 30.95
N THR A 112 -8.25 -1.76 32.06
CA THR A 112 -8.34 -3.16 32.49
C THR A 112 -9.74 -3.72 32.24
N ASP A 113 -9.91 -5.04 32.36
CA ASP A 113 -11.17 -5.74 32.04
C ASP A 113 -12.36 -5.37 32.96
N ASP A 114 -12.14 -4.58 34.01
CA ASP A 114 -13.18 -3.99 34.88
C ASP A 114 -13.75 -2.66 34.36
N ASP A 115 -13.34 -2.22 33.16
CA ASP A 115 -13.69 -0.93 32.54
C ASP A 115 -13.18 0.30 33.32
N CYS A 116 -12.14 0.13 34.14
CA CYS A 116 -11.49 1.23 34.85
C CYS A 116 -10.16 1.62 34.22
N GLY A 117 -9.81 2.91 34.34
CA GLY A 117 -8.56 3.46 33.85
C GLY A 117 -7.38 3.01 34.72
N HIS A 118 -6.31 2.53 34.09
CA HIS A 118 -5.07 2.11 34.76
C HIS A 118 -3.86 2.73 34.07
N CYS A 119 -2.91 3.21 34.87
CA CYS A 119 -1.68 3.84 34.40
C CYS A 119 -0.44 3.25 35.09
N GLU A 120 0.63 3.12 34.33
CA GLU A 120 1.95 2.69 34.77
C GLU A 120 3.02 3.68 34.29
N ILE A 121 4.01 3.95 35.13
CA ILE A 121 5.26 4.61 34.76
C ILE A 121 6.36 3.56 34.85
N LEU A 122 7.00 3.28 33.73
CA LEU A 122 8.07 2.30 33.58
C LEU A 122 9.41 3.02 33.40
N ASP A 123 10.51 2.36 33.73
CA ASP A 123 11.85 2.84 33.37
C ASP A 123 12.04 2.81 31.86
N LEU A 124 12.54 3.90 31.28
CA LEU A 124 12.68 4.02 29.83
C LEU A 124 13.77 3.07 29.28
N LYS A 125 14.82 2.79 30.04
CA LYS A 125 15.94 1.93 29.61
C LYS A 125 15.60 0.46 29.77
N ASN A 126 14.81 0.10 30.78
CA ASN A 126 14.33 -1.26 30.98
C ASN A 126 12.85 -1.27 31.38
N ILE A 127 11.97 -1.53 30.40
CA ILE A 127 10.52 -1.49 30.62
C ILE A 127 10.02 -2.47 31.68
N SER A 128 10.79 -3.50 32.06
CA SER A 128 10.44 -4.43 33.16
C SER A 128 10.47 -3.79 34.54
N ASN A 129 11.10 -2.62 34.70
CA ASN A 129 11.15 -1.91 35.97
C ASN A 129 9.96 -0.95 36.11
N LEU A 130 9.01 -1.28 36.99
CA LEU A 130 7.86 -0.44 37.32
C LEU A 130 8.27 0.62 38.34
N LEU A 131 8.12 1.89 37.99
CA LEU A 131 8.44 3.04 38.85
C LEU A 131 7.22 3.52 39.64
N TYR A 132 6.05 3.56 39.01
CA TYR A 132 4.80 4.02 39.62
C TYR A 132 3.59 3.40 38.93
N ARG A 133 2.46 3.30 39.63
CA ARG A 133 1.18 2.91 39.05
C ARG A 133 0.01 3.49 39.84
N GLU A 134 -1.12 3.67 39.19
CA GLU A 134 -2.34 4.17 39.80
C GLU A 134 -3.58 3.80 38.97
N HIS A 135 -4.72 3.62 39.65
CA HIS A 135 -6.03 3.49 39.00
C HIS A 135 -6.55 4.88 38.69
N PHE A 136 -6.11 5.42 37.56
CA PHE A 136 -6.52 6.73 37.07
C PHE A 136 -6.75 6.67 35.57
N GLN A 137 -7.82 7.31 35.10
CA GLN A 137 -8.08 7.40 33.67
C GLN A 137 -7.19 8.48 33.05
N VAL A 138 -6.36 8.12 32.07
CA VAL A 138 -5.63 9.08 31.24
C VAL A 138 -5.83 8.70 29.78
N GLY A 139 -6.53 9.57 29.04
CA GLY A 139 -6.90 9.33 27.65
C GLY A 139 -8.19 8.50 27.49
N PRO A 140 -8.44 7.94 26.30
CA PRO A 140 -9.69 7.25 26.01
C PRO A 140 -9.77 5.88 26.70
N LEU A 141 -10.98 5.44 27.08
CA LEU A 141 -11.19 4.10 27.65
C LEU A 141 -11.13 3.04 26.55
N LYS A 142 -11.65 3.34 25.35
CA LYS A 142 -11.54 2.43 24.21
C LYS A 142 -10.33 2.80 23.34
N ASN A 143 -9.73 1.78 22.72
CA ASN A 143 -8.71 2.02 21.71
C ASN A 143 -9.32 2.82 20.56
N SER A 144 -8.85 4.05 20.37
CA SER A 144 -9.32 4.95 19.34
C SER A 144 -8.15 5.72 18.75
N SER A 145 -7.99 5.62 17.43
CA SER A 145 -7.09 6.48 16.66
C SER A 145 -7.61 7.91 16.51
N ARG A 146 -8.73 8.25 17.19
CA ARG A 146 -9.43 9.55 17.14
C ARG A 146 -9.28 10.33 18.45
N SER A 147 -8.32 9.94 19.27
CA SER A 147 -7.93 10.61 20.50
C SER A 147 -6.42 10.81 20.47
N VAL A 148 -5.95 11.92 21.02
CA VAL A 148 -4.51 12.23 21.05
C VAL A 148 -4.06 12.54 22.47
N SER A 149 -2.85 12.10 22.79
CA SER A 149 -2.19 12.38 24.06
C SER A 149 -0.73 12.69 23.79
N PHE A 150 -0.21 13.74 24.41
CA PHE A 150 1.21 14.11 24.31
C PHE A 150 1.64 14.95 25.51
N LEU A 151 2.95 15.02 25.73
CA LEU A 151 3.54 15.82 26.79
C LEU A 151 3.61 17.29 26.37
N VAL A 152 3.23 18.18 27.29
CA VAL A 152 3.33 19.63 27.12
C VAL A 152 4.08 20.27 28.27
N ASP A 153 4.91 21.26 27.97
CA ASP A 153 5.63 22.07 28.94
C ASP A 153 4.84 23.36 29.20
N VAL A 154 4.50 23.64 30.47
CA VAL A 154 3.82 24.87 30.89
C VAL A 154 4.77 25.73 31.71
N LYS A 155 5.02 26.95 31.24
CA LYS A 155 5.95 27.90 31.88
C LYS A 155 5.27 28.62 33.04
N LYS A 156 5.78 28.40 34.25
CA LYS A 156 5.41 29.16 35.45
C LYS A 156 6.45 30.27 35.70
N LYS A 157 6.16 31.17 36.64
CA LYS A 157 7.06 32.29 36.98
C LYS A 157 8.46 31.85 37.42
N THR A 158 8.58 30.68 38.05
CA THR A 158 9.83 30.21 38.67
C THR A 158 10.35 28.89 38.12
N GLN A 159 9.50 28.11 37.43
CA GLN A 159 9.84 26.78 36.91
C GLN A 159 8.98 26.43 35.70
N THR A 160 9.41 25.45 34.90
CA THR A 160 8.60 24.88 33.82
C THR A 160 8.21 23.47 34.22
N ASP A 161 6.91 23.20 34.23
CA ASP A 161 6.36 21.91 34.64
C ASP A 161 5.82 21.18 33.41
N ALA A 162 6.03 19.87 33.36
CA ALA A 162 5.50 19.01 32.31
C ALA A 162 4.13 18.45 32.70
N TYR A 163 3.24 18.40 31.73
CA TYR A 163 1.87 17.90 31.86
C TYR A 163 1.56 16.92 30.73
N ILE A 164 0.63 16.01 30.94
CA ILE A 164 0.04 15.19 29.86
C ILE A 164 -1.21 15.91 29.39
N LEU A 165 -1.22 16.35 28.14
CA LEU A 165 -2.44 16.81 27.49
C LEU A 165 -3.15 15.60 26.90
N THR A 166 -4.44 15.45 27.23
CA THR A 166 -5.32 14.45 26.62
C THR A 166 -6.45 15.13 25.89
N ALA A 167 -6.72 14.71 24.65
CA ALA A 167 -7.86 15.15 23.87
C ALA A 167 -8.62 13.92 23.39
N ILE A 168 -9.80 13.71 23.97
CA ILE A 168 -10.53 12.45 23.96
C ILE A 168 -11.73 12.56 23.03
N GLN A 169 -11.88 11.59 22.11
CA GLN A 169 -13.04 11.46 21.23
C GLN A 169 -14.35 11.58 22.02
N GLN A 170 -15.32 12.30 21.46
CA GLN A 170 -16.68 12.38 22.00
C GLN A 170 -17.67 11.76 21.03
N ASN A 171 -18.51 10.85 21.52
CA ASN A 171 -19.62 10.25 20.78
C ASN A 171 -20.86 10.19 21.66
N LYS A 172 -21.87 10.99 21.35
CA LYS A 172 -23.13 11.08 22.11
C LYS A 172 -24.00 9.82 21.99
N GLU A 173 -23.86 9.03 20.93
CA GLU A 173 -24.65 7.80 20.73
C GLU A 173 -24.12 6.61 21.54
N GLN A 174 -22.84 6.63 21.90
CA GLN A 174 -22.20 5.61 22.73
C GLN A 174 -21.31 6.26 23.80
N PRO A 175 -21.90 6.83 24.87
CA PRO A 175 -21.11 7.35 25.97
C PRO A 175 -20.26 6.24 26.58
N GLU A 176 -18.97 6.50 26.80
CA GLU A 176 -18.09 5.56 27.49
C GLU A 176 -18.51 5.46 28.96
N ASN A 177 -18.91 4.26 29.38
CA ASN A 177 -19.41 4.04 30.73
C ASN A 177 -18.23 3.81 31.68
N ASN A 178 -17.71 4.87 32.30
CA ASN A 178 -16.65 4.73 33.31
C ASN A 178 -17.25 4.23 34.63
N LYS A 179 -17.11 2.94 34.92
CA LYS A 179 -17.57 2.33 36.18
C LYS A 179 -16.85 2.92 37.40
N CYS A 180 -15.66 3.50 37.23
CA CYS A 180 -14.84 4.12 38.26
C CYS A 180 -15.02 5.66 38.39
N GLY A 181 -16.04 6.26 37.74
CA GLY A 181 -16.57 7.57 38.15
C GLY A 181 -15.74 8.83 37.84
N ILE A 182 -14.72 8.78 36.98
CA ILE A 182 -13.95 9.98 36.60
C ILE A 182 -14.59 10.67 35.38
N ASN A 183 -15.30 11.77 35.62
CA ASN A 183 -15.87 12.62 34.56
C ASN A 183 -14.78 13.50 33.92
N GLN A 184 -14.10 12.98 32.89
CA GLN A 184 -13.15 13.75 32.10
C GLN A 184 -13.86 14.67 31.12
N GLN A 185 -13.27 15.84 30.87
CA GLN A 185 -13.73 16.71 29.81
C GLN A 185 -13.10 16.27 28.47
N THR A 186 -13.45 16.95 27.37
CA THR A 186 -12.94 16.61 26.04
C THR A 186 -11.44 16.84 25.94
N ILE A 187 -10.92 17.95 26.49
CA ILE A 187 -9.47 18.23 26.56
C ILE A 187 -9.09 18.50 28.01
N ASN A 188 -8.03 17.84 28.49
CA ASN A 188 -7.58 17.90 29.88
C ASN A 188 -6.05 18.03 29.99
N LEU A 189 -5.58 18.48 31.16
CA LEU A 189 -4.16 18.52 31.53
C LEU A 189 -3.93 17.73 32.81
N HIS A 190 -3.09 16.71 32.73
CA HIS A 190 -2.72 15.85 33.86
C HIS A 190 -1.31 16.14 34.36
N ASP A 191 -1.09 15.99 35.65
CA ASP A 191 0.25 16.04 36.26
C ASP A 191 1.10 14.82 35.83
N THR A 192 2.42 15.02 35.78
CA THR A 192 3.43 13.98 35.49
C THR A 192 4.32 13.65 36.68
N ASP A 193 4.37 14.50 37.71
CA ASP A 193 5.25 14.40 38.87
C ASP A 193 4.47 14.64 40.18
N ASN A 194 4.79 13.87 41.22
CA ASN A 194 4.24 14.02 42.57
C ASN A 194 4.55 15.37 43.23
N LYS A 195 5.57 16.11 42.75
CA LYS A 195 5.84 17.48 43.21
C LYS A 195 4.75 18.46 42.79
N GLN A 196 3.94 18.12 41.79
CA GLN A 196 2.78 18.91 41.39
C GLN A 196 1.66 18.65 42.41
N GLY A 197 1.03 19.72 42.91
CA GLY A 197 0.23 19.71 44.15
C GLY A 197 -1.01 18.79 44.20
N GLY A 198 -1.29 18.02 43.15
CA GLY A 198 -2.36 17.03 43.08
C GLY A 198 -1.90 15.56 43.05
N GLY A 199 -0.60 15.28 42.99
CA GLY A 199 -0.07 13.93 42.71
C GLY A 199 0.03 13.63 41.22
N ILE A 200 0.68 12.52 40.86
CA ILE A 200 0.80 12.07 39.46
C ILE A 200 -0.61 11.87 38.85
N PHE A 201 -0.76 12.17 37.56
CA PHE A 201 -2.01 12.09 36.77
C PHE A 201 -3.18 12.99 37.18
N SER A 202 -3.04 13.73 38.28
CA SER A 202 -4.11 14.59 38.80
C SER A 202 -4.56 15.66 37.81
N LEU A 203 -5.88 15.88 37.77
CA LEU A 203 -6.54 16.93 36.98
C LEU A 203 -6.71 18.23 37.76
N THR A 204 -6.51 18.21 39.08
CA THR A 204 -6.81 19.34 39.96
C THR A 204 -5.75 20.43 39.80
N ASP A 205 -6.19 21.69 39.85
CA ASP A 205 -5.31 22.87 39.83
C ASP A 205 -5.45 23.66 41.15
N GLY A 206 -5.01 23.02 42.24
CA GLY A 206 -5.14 23.55 43.59
C GLY A 206 -6.58 23.87 43.97
N ALA A 207 -6.84 25.08 44.44
CA ALA A 207 -8.19 25.53 44.83
C ALA A 207 -9.13 25.86 43.65
N SER A 208 -8.62 25.86 42.40
CA SER A 208 -9.39 26.24 41.20
C SER A 208 -10.27 25.11 40.64
N GLY A 209 -10.23 23.92 41.24
CA GLY A 209 -10.98 22.74 40.80
C GLY A 209 -10.30 21.97 39.67
N THR A 210 -11.09 21.27 38.85
CA THR A 210 -10.63 20.45 37.72
C THR A 210 -10.94 21.16 36.38
N PRO A 211 -10.01 21.99 35.86
CA PRO A 211 -10.23 22.68 34.60
C PRO A 211 -10.24 21.68 33.42
N GLY A 212 -11.03 21.99 32.40
CA GLY A 212 -11.11 21.22 31.17
C GLY A 212 -11.84 22.01 30.08
N ILE A 213 -11.75 21.52 28.85
CA ILE A 213 -12.49 22.06 27.71
C ILE A 213 -13.54 21.05 27.28
N LYS A 214 -14.77 21.52 27.06
CA LYS A 214 -15.89 20.75 26.51
C LYS A 214 -16.02 20.98 25.02
N SER A 215 -16.62 20.03 24.33
CA SER A 215 -16.96 20.14 22.92
C SER A 215 -18.48 20.17 22.68
N ASN A 216 -18.87 20.87 21.62
CA ASN A 216 -20.25 20.96 21.13
C ASN A 216 -20.52 19.88 20.07
N GLY A 217 -20.86 18.67 20.50
CA GLY A 217 -21.18 17.56 19.59
C GLY A 217 -20.09 16.50 19.53
N ASP A 218 -20.14 15.67 18.49
CA ASP A 218 -19.20 14.57 18.31
C ASP A 218 -17.91 15.08 17.68
N VAL A 219 -16.79 14.67 18.26
CA VAL A 219 -15.47 15.17 17.90
C VAL A 219 -14.48 14.02 17.83
N GLU A 220 -13.60 14.10 16.84
CA GLU A 220 -12.46 13.21 16.68
C GLU A 220 -11.17 14.03 16.58
N PHE A 221 -10.15 13.69 17.36
CA PHE A 221 -8.85 14.33 17.29
C PHE A 221 -7.91 13.55 16.37
N VAL A 222 -7.12 14.27 15.58
CA VAL A 222 -6.20 13.68 14.61
C VAL A 222 -4.75 13.82 15.06
N ASP A 223 -4.37 14.98 15.58
CA ASP A 223 -3.00 15.26 15.97
C ASP A 223 -2.91 16.40 17.00
N GLY A 224 -1.77 16.48 17.65
CA GLY A 224 -1.44 17.55 18.58
C GLY A 224 0.04 17.60 18.93
N PHE A 225 0.57 18.81 19.05
CA PHE A 225 1.98 19.05 19.34
C PHE A 225 2.16 20.43 19.98
N GLN A 226 3.36 20.69 20.50
CA GLN A 226 3.73 21.99 21.05
C GLN A 226 4.95 22.55 20.32
N ILE A 227 4.89 23.85 19.98
CA ILE A 227 6.03 24.62 19.49
C ILE A 227 6.19 25.82 20.41
N SER A 228 7.34 25.94 21.05
CA SER A 228 7.59 26.99 22.06
C SER A 228 6.54 26.94 23.18
N SER A 229 5.81 28.03 23.46
CA SER A 229 4.71 28.05 24.44
C SER A 229 3.34 27.75 23.81
N THR A 230 3.24 27.60 22.50
CA THR A 230 1.96 27.38 21.82
C THR A 230 1.72 25.89 21.60
N ILE A 231 0.57 25.42 22.06
CA ILE A 231 0.08 24.05 21.90
C ILE A 231 -0.96 24.06 20.78
N TYR A 232 -0.88 23.10 19.89
CA TYR A 232 -1.73 22.95 18.72
C TYR A 232 -2.52 21.64 18.84
N LEU A 233 -3.80 21.68 18.49
CA LEU A 233 -4.67 20.50 18.41
C LEU A 233 -5.49 20.55 17.12
N PHE A 234 -5.65 19.40 16.49
CA PHE A 234 -6.42 19.26 15.25
C PHE A 234 -7.57 18.27 15.45
N SER A 235 -8.78 18.67 15.06
CA SER A 235 -9.96 17.83 15.23
C SER A 235 -10.94 17.92 14.06
N ASN A 236 -11.72 16.86 13.90
CA ASN A 236 -12.91 16.80 13.07
C ASN A 236 -14.14 16.94 13.97
N VAL A 237 -14.88 18.03 13.82
CA VAL A 237 -16.20 18.20 14.44
C VAL A 237 -17.23 17.64 13.47
N LEU A 238 -17.88 16.55 13.88
CA LEU A 238 -18.81 15.80 13.05
C LEU A 238 -20.21 16.39 13.14
N SER A 239 -20.91 16.44 12.00
CA SER A 239 -22.30 16.88 11.93
C SER A 239 -23.04 16.10 10.86
N ALA A 240 -24.36 15.95 11.02
CA ALA A 240 -25.21 15.28 10.04
C ALA A 240 -25.17 15.90 8.63
N ARG A 241 -24.79 17.19 8.52
CA ARG A 241 -24.75 17.92 7.23
C ARG A 241 -23.34 18.22 6.75
N THR A 242 -22.48 18.77 7.60
CA THR A 242 -21.14 19.26 7.21
C THR A 242 -20.09 18.96 8.27
N ASN A 243 -19.02 18.26 7.90
CA ASN A 243 -17.86 18.06 8.77
C ASN A 243 -17.00 19.32 8.77
N ARG A 244 -16.49 19.69 9.95
CA ARG A 244 -15.63 20.88 10.10
C ARG A 244 -14.30 20.46 10.70
N VAL A 245 -13.20 20.83 10.05
CA VAL A 245 -11.85 20.61 10.56
C VAL A 245 -11.45 21.83 11.38
N ARG A 246 -11.13 21.62 12.66
CA ARG A 246 -10.74 22.67 13.61
C ARG A 246 -9.27 22.58 13.92
N LEU A 247 -8.64 23.74 13.91
CA LEU A 247 -7.34 24.00 14.52
C LEU A 247 -7.58 24.76 15.81
N ILE A 248 -7.04 24.25 16.90
CA ILE A 248 -7.13 24.82 18.24
C ILE A 248 -5.73 25.20 18.69
N TRP A 249 -5.60 26.36 19.31
CA TRP A 249 -4.39 26.80 19.97
C TRP A 249 -4.63 26.98 21.48
N LEU A 250 -3.62 26.64 22.27
CA LEU A 250 -3.51 26.96 23.69
C LEU A 250 -2.12 27.54 23.98
N GLU A 251 -2.00 28.31 25.05
CA GLU A 251 -0.76 28.89 25.54
C GLU A 251 -0.36 28.22 26.86
N GLY A 252 0.74 27.48 26.84
CA GLY A 252 1.30 26.78 27.99
C GLY A 252 1.97 27.72 28.99
N GLU A 253 1.18 28.55 29.68
CA GLU A 253 1.64 29.52 30.65
C GLU A 253 0.87 29.48 31.98
N LYS A 254 1.56 29.87 33.06
CA LYS A 254 1.06 30.03 34.44
C LYS A 254 0.64 28.74 35.15
N ASN A 255 -0.46 28.11 34.75
CA ASN A 255 -1.04 26.91 35.39
C ASN A 255 -2.02 26.18 34.44
N LYS A 256 -2.61 25.06 34.89
CA LYS A 256 -3.55 24.26 34.07
C LYS A 256 -4.76 25.09 33.65
N THR A 257 -5.34 25.84 34.60
CA THR A 257 -6.55 26.64 34.39
C THR A 257 -6.33 27.74 33.36
N ASP A 258 -5.24 28.49 33.48
CA ASP A 258 -4.88 29.58 32.57
C ASP A 258 -4.56 29.04 31.17
N THR A 259 -3.83 27.92 31.09
CA THR A 259 -3.54 27.25 29.82
C THR A 259 -4.83 26.86 29.10
N LEU A 260 -5.79 26.21 29.78
CA LEU A 260 -7.04 25.78 29.15
C LEU A 260 -8.00 26.95 28.85
N LYS A 261 -7.92 28.05 29.61
CA LYS A 261 -8.69 29.29 29.34
C LYS A 261 -8.14 30.10 28.17
N SER A 262 -6.86 29.90 27.80
CA SER A 262 -6.24 30.53 26.63
C SER A 262 -6.69 29.91 25.30
N LEU A 263 -7.83 29.24 25.25
CA LEU A 263 -8.36 28.60 24.05
C LEU A 263 -8.76 29.61 22.96
N TRP A 264 -8.19 29.45 21.77
CA TRP A 264 -8.68 30.07 20.53
C TRP A 264 -8.61 29.07 19.37
N GLY A 265 -9.33 29.31 18.28
CA GLY A 265 -9.46 28.34 17.20
C GLY A 265 -9.79 28.91 15.82
N ALA A 266 -9.55 28.09 14.79
CA ALA A 266 -9.85 28.38 13.40
C ALA A 266 -10.43 27.15 12.69
N THR A 267 -11.24 27.40 11.67
CA THR A 267 -11.71 26.39 10.72
C THR A 267 -10.70 26.27 9.58
N LEU A 268 -10.21 25.06 9.30
CA LEU A 268 -9.45 24.78 8.09
C LEU A 268 -10.45 24.50 6.96
N SER A 269 -10.50 25.38 5.97
CA SER A 269 -11.45 25.28 4.85
C SER A 269 -10.76 24.80 3.59
N VAL A 270 -11.30 23.74 3.01
CA VAL A 270 -10.87 23.16 1.74
C VAL A 270 -11.90 23.51 0.66
N SER A 271 -11.44 23.90 -0.53
CA SER A 271 -12.23 24.71 -1.46
C SER A 271 -13.42 24.03 -2.14
N ASN A 272 -13.73 22.74 -1.87
CA ASN A 272 -14.82 21.99 -2.53
C ASN A 272 -15.51 20.93 -1.64
N GLY A 273 -15.13 20.77 -0.36
CA GLY A 273 -15.60 19.65 0.47
C GLY A 273 -16.54 20.08 1.59
N GLU A 274 -17.86 20.06 1.36
CA GLU A 274 -18.84 20.27 2.45
C GLU A 274 -18.74 19.18 3.55
N ARG A 275 -18.10 18.04 3.24
CA ARG A 275 -17.86 16.92 4.15
C ARG A 275 -16.38 16.64 4.42
N SER A 276 -15.50 17.62 4.18
CA SER A 276 -14.06 17.42 4.33
C SER A 276 -13.69 16.92 5.73
N ARG A 277 -12.80 15.92 5.80
CA ARG A 277 -12.35 15.30 7.05
C ARG A 277 -10.83 15.19 7.04
N LEU A 278 -10.19 15.63 8.10
CA LEU A 278 -8.74 15.47 8.30
C LEU A 278 -8.45 14.01 8.69
N VAL A 279 -7.55 13.37 7.95
CA VAL A 279 -7.18 11.96 8.13
C VAL A 279 -5.84 11.83 8.83
N ALA A 280 -4.85 12.65 8.42
CA ALA A 280 -3.52 12.65 8.98
C ALA A 280 -2.92 14.05 8.96
N SER A 281 -1.89 14.25 9.75
CA SER A 281 -1.29 15.56 10.04
C SER A 281 0.20 15.43 10.25
N SER A 282 0.96 16.44 9.85
CA SER A 282 2.37 16.57 10.20
C SER A 282 2.82 18.03 10.18
N VAL A 283 3.48 18.46 11.25
CA VAL A 283 4.18 19.75 11.29
C VAL A 283 5.36 19.73 10.31
N ILE A 284 5.53 20.80 9.53
CA ILE A 284 6.67 20.95 8.64
C ILE A 284 7.76 21.67 9.45
N PRO A 285 8.90 21.04 9.76
CA PRO A 285 9.95 21.65 10.57
C PRO A 285 10.44 22.98 9.96
N GLY A 286 10.63 24.00 10.80
CA GLY A 286 11.06 25.36 10.41
C GLY A 286 10.85 26.37 11.54
N GLU A 287 11.30 27.61 11.33
CA GLU A 287 11.15 28.68 12.34
C GLU A 287 9.80 29.40 12.23
N GLN A 288 9.66 30.28 11.23
CA GLN A 288 8.46 31.05 10.92
C GLN A 288 8.34 31.26 9.40
N PRO A 289 7.11 31.27 8.83
CA PRO A 289 5.85 30.92 9.47
C PRO A 289 5.79 29.44 9.90
N VAL A 290 4.91 29.11 10.84
CA VAL A 290 4.66 27.71 11.24
C VAL A 290 3.87 27.03 10.14
N LEU A 291 4.58 26.29 9.30
CA LEU A 291 3.98 25.50 8.23
C LEU A 291 3.54 24.14 8.74
N TRP A 292 2.39 23.71 8.25
CA TRP A 292 1.78 22.43 8.62
C TRP A 292 1.16 21.77 7.40
N SER A 293 1.17 20.45 7.41
CA SER A 293 0.57 19.64 6.35
C SER A 293 -0.53 18.74 6.89
N GLY A 294 -1.62 18.66 6.13
CA GLY A 294 -2.76 17.81 6.44
C GLY A 294 -3.16 16.99 5.23
N VAL A 295 -3.52 15.73 5.48
CA VAL A 295 -4.19 14.87 4.51
C VAL A 295 -5.68 14.97 4.74
N PHE A 296 -6.40 15.54 3.77
CA PHE A 296 -7.85 15.71 3.82
C PHE A 296 -8.52 14.68 2.93
N SER A 297 -9.55 14.04 3.46
CA SER A 297 -10.57 13.36 2.68
C SER A 297 -11.58 14.40 2.18
N ILE A 298 -11.82 14.43 0.87
CA ILE A 298 -12.74 15.38 0.23
C ILE A 298 -14.19 14.86 0.25
N ASP A 299 -14.36 13.55 0.09
CA ASP A 299 -15.66 12.86 0.11
C ASP A 299 -16.18 12.58 1.54
N GLY A 300 -15.33 12.78 2.56
CA GLY A 300 -15.57 12.41 3.95
C GLY A 300 -15.30 10.93 4.26
N GLY A 301 -14.96 10.13 3.24
CA GLY A 301 -14.54 8.74 3.31
C GLY A 301 -13.02 8.58 3.15
N ASP A 302 -12.54 7.42 2.70
CA ASP A 302 -11.10 7.19 2.53
C ASP A 302 -10.67 7.22 1.05
N THR A 303 -11.57 7.49 0.10
CA THR A 303 -11.33 7.20 -1.33
C THR A 303 -10.68 8.33 -2.11
N ASP A 304 -10.96 9.58 -1.73
CA ASP A 304 -10.42 10.78 -2.37
C ASP A 304 -9.68 11.63 -1.35
N THR A 305 -8.35 11.52 -1.34
CA THR A 305 -7.50 12.21 -0.38
C THR A 305 -6.55 13.20 -1.04
N GLU A 306 -6.37 14.36 -0.40
CA GLU A 306 -5.49 15.44 -0.86
C GLU A 306 -4.53 15.85 0.25
N LEU A 307 -3.23 15.95 -0.06
CA LEU A 307 -2.21 16.51 0.80
C LEU A 307 -2.11 18.02 0.58
N MET A 308 -2.25 18.80 1.64
CA MET A 308 -2.27 20.26 1.59
C MET A 308 -1.32 20.87 2.61
N VAL A 309 -0.85 22.09 2.32
CA VAL A 309 -0.03 22.90 3.25
C VAL A 309 -0.81 24.10 3.73
N PHE A 310 -0.76 24.36 5.03
CA PHE A 310 -1.32 25.56 5.67
C PHE A 310 -0.23 26.31 6.43
N ASP A 311 -0.46 27.60 6.58
CA ASP A 311 0.21 28.44 7.57
C ASP A 311 -0.70 28.50 8.80
N ILE A 312 -0.23 27.90 9.88
CA ILE A 312 -0.98 27.76 11.13
C ILE A 312 -0.43 28.66 12.23
N SER A 313 0.39 29.65 11.85
CA SER A 313 0.96 30.61 12.78
C SER A 313 -0.17 31.32 13.55
N PRO A 314 -0.07 31.44 14.88
CA PRO A 314 -1.06 32.19 15.65
C PRO A 314 -0.97 33.68 15.29
N ASP A 315 -2.11 34.35 15.14
CA ASP A 315 -2.15 35.80 14.92
C ASP A 315 -1.93 36.56 16.24
N ASN A 316 -1.60 37.85 16.14
CA ASN A 316 -1.45 38.72 17.30
C ASN A 316 -2.79 39.08 18.00
N ASN A 317 -3.95 38.83 17.39
CA ASN A 317 -5.26 39.28 17.91
C ASN A 317 -6.06 38.18 18.61
N ARG A 318 -5.64 37.82 19.82
CA ARG A 318 -6.16 36.68 20.61
C ARG A 318 -7.62 36.81 21.09
N ASN A 319 -8.20 38.02 21.10
CA ASN A 319 -9.54 38.26 21.62
C ASN A 319 -10.67 38.06 20.59
N ALA A 320 -10.33 37.98 19.29
CA ALA A 320 -11.30 37.86 18.20
C ALA A 320 -11.61 36.40 17.78
N ASP A 321 -10.83 35.43 18.25
CA ASP A 321 -10.78 34.07 17.70
C ASP A 321 -11.27 32.97 18.67
N ARG A 322 -12.32 33.22 19.47
CA ARG A 322 -12.90 32.15 20.30
C ARG A 322 -13.40 30.99 19.43
N ASP A 323 -13.22 29.75 19.88
CA ASP A 323 -13.73 28.60 19.14
C ASP A 323 -15.23 28.39 19.43
N PRO A 324 -16.08 28.17 18.42
CA PRO A 324 -17.53 27.96 18.63
C PRO A 324 -17.88 26.51 19.02
N ASP A 325 -16.99 25.55 18.75
CA ASP A 325 -17.23 24.13 19.02
C ASP A 325 -16.51 23.67 20.29
N PHE A 326 -15.44 24.34 20.73
CA PHE A 326 -14.71 24.05 21.96
C PHE A 326 -14.76 25.20 22.95
N TYR A 327 -15.06 24.92 24.21
CA TYR A 327 -15.21 25.98 25.20
C TYR A 327 -14.98 25.51 26.65
N THR A 328 -14.49 26.43 27.48
CA THR A 328 -14.47 26.29 28.95
C THR A 328 -15.75 26.85 29.58
N SER A 329 -16.37 27.85 28.96
CA SER A 329 -17.67 28.42 29.29
C SER A 329 -18.45 28.75 28.01
N VAL A 330 -19.78 28.62 28.04
CA VAL A 330 -20.63 28.72 26.83
C VAL A 330 -20.38 30.06 26.11
N PRO A 331 -19.95 30.04 24.84
CA PRO A 331 -19.63 31.26 24.11
C PRO A 331 -20.89 31.99 23.60
N SER A 332 -20.92 33.32 23.69
CA SER A 332 -21.86 34.19 22.97
C SER A 332 -21.43 34.30 21.50
N GLU A 333 -22.38 34.37 20.55
CA GLU A 333 -22.17 34.29 19.09
C GLU A 333 -20.74 34.65 18.60
N VAL A 334 -20.01 33.63 18.11
CA VAL A 334 -18.64 33.78 17.61
C VAL A 334 -18.57 33.48 16.13
N ARG A 335 -17.87 34.32 15.36
CA ARG A 335 -17.52 34.04 13.97
C ARG A 335 -16.13 33.39 13.94
N PRO A 336 -16.00 32.11 13.54
CA PRO A 336 -14.71 31.43 13.54
C PRO A 336 -13.80 31.97 12.43
N LYS A 337 -12.51 32.12 12.73
CA LYS A 337 -11.46 32.38 11.74
C LYS A 337 -11.41 31.24 10.72
N ILE A 338 -11.20 31.55 9.45
CA ILE A 338 -11.08 30.54 8.38
C ILE A 338 -9.68 30.62 7.77
N LEU A 339 -8.97 29.49 7.78
CA LEU A 339 -7.68 29.33 7.10
C LEU A 339 -7.88 28.54 5.80
N LYS A 340 -7.26 29.03 4.72
CA LYS A 340 -7.22 28.36 3.41
C LYS A 340 -5.83 27.75 3.19
N PRO A 341 -5.72 26.64 2.43
CA PRO A 341 -4.42 26.05 2.11
C PRO A 341 -3.58 27.03 1.28
N LYS A 342 -2.27 27.04 1.54
CA LYS A 342 -1.27 27.72 0.70
C LYS A 342 -1.10 26.99 -0.64
N ALA A 343 -1.15 25.66 -0.63
CA ALA A 343 -1.04 24.81 -1.81
C ALA A 343 -1.68 23.43 -1.58
N VAL A 344 -2.18 22.83 -2.67
CA VAL A 344 -2.53 21.40 -2.76
C VAL A 344 -1.35 20.71 -3.45
N LEU A 345 -0.68 19.81 -2.73
CA LEU A 345 0.59 19.23 -3.18
C LEU A 345 0.40 17.92 -3.94
N PHE A 346 -0.54 17.08 -3.49
CA PHE A 346 -0.67 15.73 -4.01
C PHE A 346 -2.10 15.21 -3.83
N ARG A 347 -2.61 14.55 -4.87
CA ARG A 347 -3.91 13.88 -4.88
C ARG A 347 -3.68 12.39 -5.06
N HIS A 348 -4.20 11.59 -4.14
CA HIS A 348 -4.05 10.13 -4.17
C HIS A 348 -5.21 9.49 -3.40
N SER A 349 -5.48 8.22 -3.63
CA SER A 349 -6.56 7.51 -2.94
C SER A 349 -6.02 6.84 -1.68
N TYR A 350 -6.82 6.85 -0.62
CA TYR A 350 -6.51 6.11 0.61
C TYR A 350 -5.24 6.57 1.34
N MET A 351 -4.84 7.86 1.30
CA MET A 351 -3.76 8.31 2.19
C MET A 351 -4.19 8.19 3.65
N THR A 352 -3.36 7.56 4.49
CA THR A 352 -3.67 7.26 5.90
C THR A 352 -2.72 7.91 6.89
N SER A 353 -1.52 8.29 6.46
CA SER A 353 -0.52 8.95 7.30
C SER A 353 0.33 9.91 6.49
N VAL A 354 0.88 10.91 7.17
CA VAL A 354 1.87 11.82 6.60
C VAL A 354 2.95 12.15 7.63
N LEU A 355 4.18 12.25 7.18
CA LEU A 355 5.33 12.77 7.92
C LEU A 355 6.05 13.77 7.02
N ALA A 356 6.14 15.01 7.48
CA ALA A 356 6.87 16.06 6.78
C ALA A 356 8.24 16.28 7.42
N VAL A 357 9.25 16.46 6.58
CA VAL A 357 10.62 16.78 6.99
C VAL A 357 11.17 17.89 6.10
N ARG A 358 12.11 18.68 6.63
CA ARG A 358 12.82 19.68 5.85
C ARG A 358 14.24 19.20 5.58
N LYS A 359 14.62 19.15 4.31
CA LYS A 359 16.00 18.88 3.88
C LYS A 359 16.44 20.04 2.99
N ARG A 360 17.24 20.95 3.57
CA ARG A 360 17.66 22.22 2.94
C ARG A 360 16.43 23.06 2.50
N GLY A 361 16.41 23.60 1.29
CA GLY A 361 15.26 24.33 0.74
C GLY A 361 14.02 23.46 0.44
N TRP A 362 14.13 22.13 0.53
CA TRP A 362 13.08 21.19 0.17
C TRP A 362 12.27 20.73 1.37
N MET A 363 10.97 20.58 1.16
CA MET A 363 10.05 19.85 2.03
C MET A 363 9.90 18.44 1.46
N VAL A 364 10.08 17.41 2.28
CA VAL A 364 9.87 16.02 1.87
C VAL A 364 8.75 15.44 2.71
N PHE A 365 7.79 14.82 2.04
CA PHE A 365 6.64 14.18 2.65
C PHE A 365 6.75 12.67 2.46
N PHE A 366 6.63 11.93 3.55
CA PHE A 366 6.43 10.49 3.55
C PHE A 366 4.96 10.22 3.83
N ILE A 367 4.30 9.50 2.94
CA ILE A 367 2.85 9.33 2.92
C ILE A 367 2.57 7.84 2.96
N GLY A 368 1.85 7.40 3.98
CA GLY A 368 1.35 6.03 4.07
C GLY A 368 -0.04 5.92 3.45
N THR A 369 -0.35 4.76 2.87
CA THR A 369 -1.65 4.51 2.25
C THR A 369 -2.39 3.31 2.86
N GLY A 370 -3.71 3.29 2.67
CA GLY A 370 -4.62 2.23 3.10
C GLY A 370 -4.41 0.91 2.36
N ASP A 371 -3.83 0.97 1.15
CA ASP A 371 -3.39 -0.16 0.34
C ASP A 371 -1.88 -0.45 0.49
N GLY A 372 -1.27 0.03 1.58
CA GLY A 372 0.04 -0.43 2.05
C GLY A 372 1.24 0.07 1.27
N GLN A 373 1.18 1.29 0.73
CA GLN A 373 2.33 1.97 0.13
C GLN A 373 2.94 3.00 1.09
N LEU A 374 4.26 3.14 1.03
CA LEU A 374 4.99 4.30 1.52
C LEU A 374 5.47 5.11 0.33
N ILE A 375 4.89 6.29 0.14
CA ILE A 375 5.19 7.22 -0.95
C ILE A 375 6.05 8.36 -0.39
N LYS A 376 7.10 8.72 -1.10
CA LYS A 376 7.91 9.91 -0.88
C LYS A 376 7.56 10.97 -1.92
N LEU A 377 7.34 12.20 -1.46
CA LEU A 377 7.12 13.36 -2.31
C LEU A 377 8.08 14.48 -1.90
N SER A 378 8.91 14.94 -2.83
CA SER A 378 9.78 16.10 -2.62
C SER A 378 9.14 17.34 -3.21
N VAL A 379 9.11 18.42 -2.44
CA VAL A 379 8.43 19.67 -2.79
C VAL A 379 9.40 20.83 -2.56
N ASP A 380 9.54 21.70 -3.55
CA ASP A 380 10.42 22.85 -3.44
C ASP A 380 9.83 23.97 -2.58
N ARG A 381 10.60 25.04 -2.35
CA ARG A 381 10.15 26.18 -1.53
C ARG A 381 8.96 26.96 -2.08
N ASN A 382 8.65 26.80 -3.37
CA ASN A 382 7.53 27.45 -4.07
C ASN A 382 6.31 26.52 -4.17
N TYR A 383 6.31 25.40 -3.43
CA TYR A 383 5.25 24.39 -3.42
C TYR A 383 5.11 23.62 -4.74
N HIS A 384 6.14 23.59 -5.60
CA HIS A 384 6.15 22.70 -6.75
C HIS A 384 6.53 21.29 -6.28
N ALA A 385 5.60 20.36 -6.42
CA ALA A 385 5.81 18.96 -6.10
C ALA A 385 6.56 18.25 -7.24
N GLY A 386 7.57 17.46 -6.91
CA GLY A 386 8.25 16.58 -7.85
C GLY A 386 7.46 15.29 -8.11
N CYS A 387 8.07 14.37 -8.86
CA CYS A 387 7.47 13.06 -9.12
C CYS A 387 7.43 12.21 -7.82
N PRO A 388 6.25 11.69 -7.41
CA PRO A 388 6.15 10.80 -6.24
C PRO A 388 6.91 9.49 -6.47
N THR A 389 7.64 9.05 -5.44
CA THR A 389 8.44 7.81 -5.46
C THR A 389 7.91 6.82 -4.44
N VAL A 390 7.64 5.58 -4.83
CA VAL A 390 7.24 4.54 -3.88
C VAL A 390 8.49 3.92 -3.26
N LEU A 391 8.67 4.15 -1.95
CA LEU A 391 9.81 3.61 -1.20
C LEU A 391 9.59 2.18 -0.75
N TYR A 392 8.34 1.83 -0.43
CA TYR A 392 7.97 0.48 0.00
C TYR A 392 6.51 0.21 -0.33
N ARG A 393 6.17 -1.05 -0.53
CA ARG A 393 4.80 -1.52 -0.76
C ARG A 393 4.61 -2.92 -0.22
N THR A 394 3.48 -3.16 0.41
CA THR A 394 3.07 -4.51 0.81
C THR A 394 2.44 -5.24 -0.39
N SER A 395 2.59 -6.57 -0.40
CA SER A 395 1.98 -7.45 -1.40
C SER A 395 0.51 -7.74 -1.12
N ASP A 396 0.04 -7.50 0.11
CA ASP A 396 -1.27 -7.88 0.64
C ASP A 396 -2.12 -6.69 1.09
N ASP A 397 -1.79 -5.48 0.61
CA ASP A 397 -2.51 -4.23 0.91
C ASP A 397 -2.69 -3.95 2.42
N ARG A 398 -1.76 -4.44 3.25
CA ARG A 398 -1.73 -4.08 4.68
C ARG A 398 -1.63 -2.57 4.84
N LYS A 399 -2.71 -1.95 5.37
CA LYS A 399 -2.82 -0.52 5.66
C LYS A 399 -1.65 -0.01 6.50
N VAL A 400 -1.07 1.11 6.07
CA VAL A 400 -0.08 1.86 6.85
C VAL A 400 -0.75 2.53 8.05
N PHE A 401 -0.12 2.41 9.21
CA PHE A 401 -0.58 3.01 10.46
C PHE A 401 -0.60 4.55 10.35
N PRO A 402 -1.55 5.25 11.02
CA PRO A 402 -1.69 6.71 10.91
C PRO A 402 -0.48 7.56 11.30
N LYS A 403 0.51 6.97 11.96
CA LYS A 403 1.71 7.64 12.45
C LYS A 403 2.97 7.03 11.84
N LEU A 404 3.81 7.89 11.26
CA LEU A 404 5.14 7.56 10.75
C LEU A 404 6.19 8.31 11.58
N HIS A 405 7.39 7.76 11.68
CA HIS A 405 8.50 8.42 12.37
C HIS A 405 9.78 8.35 11.54
N LEU A 406 10.45 9.48 11.34
CA LEU A 406 11.81 9.51 10.82
C LEU A 406 12.72 8.89 11.86
N ASP A 407 13.68 8.09 11.42
CA ASP A 407 14.72 7.57 12.28
C ASP A 407 15.55 8.73 12.86
N PRO A 408 15.51 8.96 14.17
CA PRO A 408 16.19 10.11 14.78
C PRO A 408 17.71 9.96 14.81
N VAL A 409 18.25 8.75 14.59
CA VAL A 409 19.69 8.48 14.67
C VAL A 409 20.38 8.85 13.36
N ASP A 410 19.95 8.24 12.25
CA ASP A 410 20.61 8.41 10.96
C ASP A 410 19.84 9.33 9.99
N GLN A 411 18.55 9.61 10.25
CA GLN A 411 17.66 10.37 9.38
C GLN A 411 17.59 9.84 7.92
N LYS A 412 18.04 8.60 7.71
CA LYS A 412 18.10 7.91 6.42
C LYS A 412 17.04 6.82 6.32
N HIS A 413 16.29 6.59 7.39
CA HIS A 413 15.18 5.64 7.43
C HIS A 413 13.90 6.25 8.01
N VAL A 414 12.77 5.66 7.67
CA VAL A 414 11.46 5.93 8.26
C VAL A 414 10.93 4.62 8.83
N TYR A 415 10.47 4.66 10.08
CA TYR A 415 9.73 3.57 10.66
C TYR A 415 8.29 3.62 10.16
N VAL A 416 7.87 2.53 9.53
CA VAL A 416 6.54 2.37 8.91
C VAL A 416 5.82 1.23 9.63
N PRO A 417 4.94 1.55 10.59
CA PRO A 417 4.07 0.55 11.19
C PRO A 417 2.93 0.21 10.22
N PHE A 418 2.59 -1.07 10.19
CA PHE A 418 1.43 -1.66 9.54
C PHE A 418 0.51 -2.25 10.62
N ARG A 419 -0.39 -3.15 10.24
CA ARG A 419 -1.30 -3.82 11.18
C ARG A 419 -0.57 -4.53 12.34
N ASN A 420 0.38 -5.41 12.04
CA ASN A 420 1.10 -6.24 13.04
C ASN A 420 2.61 -6.28 12.78
N GLN A 421 3.15 -5.31 12.05
CA GLN A 421 4.55 -5.28 11.64
C GLN A 421 5.06 -3.84 11.61
N VAL A 422 6.33 -3.63 11.92
CA VAL A 422 7.04 -2.37 11.66
C VAL A 422 8.19 -2.65 10.69
N LYS A 423 8.34 -1.81 9.67
CA LYS A 423 9.46 -1.84 8.72
C LYS A 423 10.30 -0.58 8.88
N ARG A 424 11.63 -0.72 8.82
CA ARG A 424 12.59 0.39 8.77
C ARG A 424 12.99 0.63 7.32
N VAL A 425 12.33 1.58 6.66
CA VAL A 425 12.43 1.79 5.21
C VAL A 425 13.40 2.94 4.90
N ARG A 426 14.35 2.72 3.99
CA ARG A 426 15.31 3.76 3.60
C ARG A 426 14.62 4.90 2.82
N VAL A 427 14.97 6.14 3.13
CA VAL A 427 14.35 7.34 2.53
C VAL A 427 14.80 7.63 1.10
N SER A 428 15.91 7.04 0.68
CA SER A 428 16.43 7.13 -0.69
C SER A 428 17.45 6.03 -0.97
N ASN A 429 17.67 5.72 -2.24
CA ASN A 429 18.69 4.78 -2.69
C ASN A 429 19.64 5.47 -3.67
N CYS A 430 20.37 6.49 -3.20
CA CYS A 430 21.23 7.34 -4.04
C CYS A 430 22.26 6.55 -4.87
N SER A 431 22.73 5.41 -4.36
CA SER A 431 23.71 4.54 -5.04
C SER A 431 23.22 3.94 -6.36
N THR A 432 21.92 4.00 -6.67
CA THR A 432 21.40 3.57 -7.98
C THR A 432 21.82 4.52 -9.11
N TYR A 433 22.15 5.77 -8.78
CA TYR A 433 22.56 6.78 -9.75
C TYR A 433 24.09 6.77 -9.93
N THR A 434 24.52 6.32 -11.11
CA THR A 434 25.93 6.01 -11.37
C THR A 434 26.76 7.19 -11.85
N ASN A 435 26.12 8.30 -12.23
CA ASN A 435 26.78 9.51 -12.73
C ASN A 435 26.06 10.78 -12.27
N LEU A 436 26.76 11.92 -12.37
CA LEU A 436 26.26 13.24 -11.93
C LEU A 436 24.90 13.60 -12.57
N GLN A 437 24.74 13.37 -13.88
CA GLN A 437 23.50 13.69 -14.58
C GLN A 437 22.33 12.88 -14.01
N GLN A 438 22.50 11.57 -13.78
CA GLN A 438 21.48 10.72 -13.18
C GLN A 438 21.17 11.13 -11.74
N CYS A 439 22.20 11.40 -10.94
CA CYS A 439 22.06 11.81 -9.53
C CYS A 439 21.27 13.12 -9.41
N TRP A 440 21.55 14.09 -10.27
CA TRP A 440 20.85 15.37 -10.31
C TRP A 440 19.42 15.23 -10.89
N SER A 441 19.24 14.43 -11.94
CA SER A 441 17.93 14.25 -12.59
C SER A 441 16.93 13.49 -11.71
N ALA A 442 17.41 12.78 -10.68
CA ALA A 442 16.56 12.15 -9.68
C ALA A 442 15.73 13.15 -8.87
N GLN A 443 16.16 14.42 -8.80
CA GLN A 443 15.51 15.48 -8.01
C GLN A 443 15.24 15.07 -6.55
N ASP A 444 16.16 14.28 -5.97
CA ASP A 444 16.06 13.79 -4.60
C ASP A 444 16.96 14.63 -3.66
N PRO A 445 16.39 15.40 -2.71
CA PRO A 445 17.16 16.28 -1.83
C PRO A 445 18.03 15.54 -0.79
N TYR A 446 17.88 14.22 -0.66
CA TYR A 446 18.77 13.40 0.17
C TYR A 446 20.06 13.02 -0.56
N CYS A 447 20.06 13.06 -1.89
CA CYS A 447 21.16 12.60 -2.70
C CYS A 447 22.06 13.74 -3.15
N VAL A 448 23.36 13.54 -2.98
CA VAL A 448 24.40 14.43 -3.48
C VAL A 448 25.40 13.64 -4.31
N TRP A 449 25.93 14.25 -5.35
CA TRP A 449 27.07 13.72 -6.07
C TRP A 449 28.34 14.09 -5.32
N CYS A 450 29.03 13.09 -4.79
CA CYS A 450 30.31 13.26 -4.10
C CYS A 450 31.44 13.18 -5.14
N GLY A 451 32.10 14.30 -5.42
CA GLY A 451 33.12 14.41 -6.46
C GLY A 451 34.33 13.52 -6.20
N SER A 452 34.85 13.54 -4.96
CA SER A 452 36.01 12.74 -4.55
C SER A 452 35.78 11.23 -4.69
N LYS A 453 34.56 10.76 -4.39
CA LYS A 453 34.15 9.36 -4.56
C LYS A 453 33.63 9.02 -5.95
N ARG A 454 33.33 10.04 -6.78
CA ARG A 454 32.68 9.91 -8.09
C ARG A 454 31.41 9.06 -8.03
N SER A 455 30.59 9.29 -7.02
CA SER A 455 29.39 8.50 -6.75
C SER A 455 28.28 9.35 -6.15
N CYS A 456 27.02 8.97 -6.41
CA CYS A 456 25.87 9.57 -5.76
C CYS A 456 25.62 8.92 -4.39
N THR A 457 25.65 9.71 -3.32
CA THR A 457 25.53 9.24 -1.93
C THR A 457 24.60 10.14 -1.12
N PHE A 458 24.38 9.82 0.15
CA PHE A 458 23.84 10.81 1.08
C PHE A 458 24.86 11.90 1.34
N GLU A 459 24.38 13.08 1.73
CA GLU A 459 25.20 14.22 2.12
C GLU A 459 26.21 13.86 3.20
N ASP A 460 25.75 13.26 4.32
CA ASP A 460 26.60 12.93 5.46
C ASP A 460 27.66 11.86 5.14
N ASP A 461 27.46 11.11 4.05
CA ASP A 461 28.42 10.10 3.59
C ASP A 461 29.52 10.71 2.72
N CYS A 462 29.40 11.97 2.28
CA CYS A 462 30.44 12.71 1.58
C CYS A 462 31.20 13.59 2.58
N THR A 463 32.32 13.07 3.09
CA THR A 463 33.12 13.71 4.15
C THR A 463 33.86 14.97 3.70
N ASP A 464 33.90 15.23 2.40
CA ASP A 464 34.63 16.35 1.80
C ASP A 464 33.62 17.42 1.35
N SER A 465 34.02 18.70 1.35
CA SER A 465 33.20 19.81 0.81
C SER A 465 33.02 19.78 -0.72
N ASP A 466 33.45 18.70 -1.38
CA ASP A 466 33.41 18.46 -2.83
C ASP A 466 32.14 17.71 -3.25
N TRP A 467 30.97 18.22 -2.85
CA TRP A 467 29.68 17.65 -3.25
C TRP A 467 28.86 18.63 -4.09
N LEU A 468 28.02 18.07 -4.96
CA LEU A 468 27.07 18.76 -5.83
C LEU A 468 25.67 18.22 -5.57
N SER A 469 24.67 19.08 -5.50
CA SER A 469 23.27 18.68 -5.33
C SER A 469 22.34 19.47 -6.23
N ILE A 470 21.07 19.09 -6.21
CA ILE A 470 19.99 19.86 -6.80
C ILE A 470 19.84 21.24 -6.13
N PRO A 471 19.34 22.26 -6.86
CA PRO A 471 19.06 23.59 -6.32
C PRO A 471 17.84 23.56 -5.38
N ASP A 472 17.62 24.63 -4.62
CA ASP A 472 16.47 24.76 -3.69
C ASP A 472 15.10 24.95 -4.38
N GLU A 473 15.11 25.14 -5.70
CA GLU A 473 13.92 25.25 -6.55
C GLU A 473 13.98 24.18 -7.62
N SER A 474 12.84 23.58 -7.96
CA SER A 474 12.81 22.58 -9.03
C SER A 474 13.30 23.17 -10.35
N GLN A 475 14.17 22.44 -11.04
CA GLN A 475 14.72 22.84 -12.33
C GLN A 475 14.67 21.67 -13.30
N HIS A 476 14.25 21.94 -14.54
CA HIS A 476 14.16 20.92 -15.59
C HIS A 476 15.50 20.66 -16.30
N LYS A 477 16.48 21.55 -16.12
CA LYS A 477 17.81 21.45 -16.72
C LYS A 477 18.89 21.83 -15.72
N MET A 478 19.95 21.03 -15.64
CA MET A 478 21.10 21.32 -14.79
C MET A 478 21.89 22.53 -15.30
N ILE A 479 21.87 22.77 -16.60
CA ILE A 479 22.54 23.90 -17.24
C ILE A 479 21.54 24.58 -18.16
N SER A 480 21.43 25.90 -18.06
CA SER A 480 20.64 26.71 -18.98
C SER A 480 21.49 27.83 -19.56
N HIS A 481 21.26 28.20 -20.81
CA HIS A 481 21.95 29.31 -21.44
C HIS A 481 20.98 30.33 -22.02
N ARG A 482 21.46 31.57 -22.12
CA ARG A 482 20.80 32.68 -22.81
C ARG A 482 21.77 33.32 -23.78
N VAL A 483 21.26 33.71 -24.94
CA VAL A 483 22.00 34.42 -25.97
C VAL A 483 21.39 35.79 -26.14
N GLU A 484 22.16 36.81 -25.78
CA GLU A 484 21.73 38.21 -25.81
C GLU A 484 22.56 38.97 -26.85
N LYS A 485 21.93 39.93 -27.52
CA LYS A 485 22.60 40.87 -28.42
C LYS A 485 22.35 42.29 -27.93
N ASP A 486 23.42 43.01 -27.63
CA ASP A 486 23.32 44.39 -27.18
C ASP A 486 23.04 45.37 -28.34
N THR A 487 22.85 46.64 -28.01
CA THR A 487 22.61 47.71 -29.00
C THR A 487 23.80 47.95 -29.93
N ASN A 488 25.01 47.55 -29.53
CA ASN A 488 26.24 47.69 -30.32
C ASN A 488 26.47 46.48 -31.24
N GLY A 489 25.54 45.52 -31.25
CA GLY A 489 25.61 44.29 -32.02
C GLY A 489 26.53 43.22 -31.43
N GLN A 490 27.02 43.41 -30.20
CA GLN A 490 27.86 42.44 -29.51
C GLN A 490 26.99 41.32 -28.91
N ILE A 491 27.40 40.08 -29.16
CA ILE A 491 26.68 38.88 -28.73
C ILE A 491 27.33 38.36 -27.44
N SER A 492 26.50 38.11 -26.42
CA SER A 492 26.93 37.52 -25.16
C SER A 492 26.15 36.25 -24.86
N ILE A 493 26.87 35.24 -24.40
CA ILE A 493 26.34 33.95 -23.99
C ILE A 493 26.43 33.90 -22.48
N LYS A 494 25.28 33.84 -21.80
CA LYS A 494 25.21 33.67 -20.35
C LYS A 494 24.77 32.25 -20.04
N VAL A 495 25.63 31.48 -19.40
CA VAL A 495 25.37 30.08 -19.04
C VAL A 495 25.29 29.97 -17.53
N ARG A 496 24.22 29.38 -17.03
CA ARG A 496 23.94 29.25 -15.60
C ARG A 496 23.85 27.76 -15.23
N THR A 497 24.49 27.40 -14.12
CA THR A 497 24.38 26.07 -13.51
C THR A 497 23.30 26.09 -12.45
N HIS A 498 22.38 25.15 -12.51
CA HIS A 498 21.30 24.95 -11.55
C HIS A 498 21.70 23.88 -10.55
N LEU A 499 22.65 24.23 -9.68
CA LEU A 499 23.25 23.35 -8.69
C LEU A 499 23.36 24.08 -7.35
N THR A 500 23.29 23.33 -6.27
CA THR A 500 23.80 23.75 -4.97
C THR A 500 25.09 22.97 -4.72
N VAL A 501 26.12 23.65 -4.22
CA VAL A 501 27.47 23.08 -4.08
C VAL A 501 28.03 23.40 -2.69
N GLY A 502 28.97 22.58 -2.22
CA GLY A 502 29.73 22.90 -1.02
C GLY A 502 30.54 24.20 -1.18
N GLU A 503 30.84 24.87 -0.07
CA GLU A 503 31.48 26.19 -0.05
C GLU A 503 32.81 26.24 -0.83
N GLU A 504 33.65 25.20 -0.66
CA GLU A 504 34.92 25.10 -1.39
C GLU A 504 34.73 25.01 -2.92
N VAL A 505 33.70 24.30 -3.37
CA VAL A 505 33.38 24.15 -4.80
C VAL A 505 32.95 25.49 -5.39
N SER A 506 32.15 26.26 -4.66
CA SER A 506 31.72 27.61 -5.06
C SER A 506 32.92 28.55 -5.28
N SER A 507 33.91 28.53 -4.38
CA SER A 507 35.09 29.39 -4.43
C SER A 507 36.03 29.11 -5.63
N ARG A 508 36.02 27.88 -6.15
CA ARG A 508 36.89 27.42 -7.25
C ARG A 508 36.15 27.31 -8.59
N PHE A 509 34.94 27.85 -8.66
CA PHE A 509 34.12 27.82 -9.86
C PHE A 509 34.83 28.54 -11.02
N ALA A 510 35.01 27.82 -12.12
CA ALA A 510 35.54 28.36 -13.36
C ALA A 510 34.89 27.69 -14.57
N CYS A 511 34.98 28.33 -15.73
CA CYS A 511 34.39 27.82 -16.96
C CYS A 511 35.19 28.23 -18.18
N GLN A 512 35.21 27.35 -19.17
CA GLN A 512 35.92 27.54 -20.43
C GLN A 512 34.99 27.25 -21.60
N PHE A 513 34.89 28.18 -22.54
CA PHE A 513 34.12 28.05 -23.78
C PHE A 513 35.08 27.68 -24.90
N VAL A 514 34.88 26.52 -25.52
CA VAL A 514 35.74 25.99 -26.58
C VAL A 514 34.91 25.71 -27.82
N ALA A 515 35.31 26.28 -28.95
CA ALA A 515 34.80 25.92 -30.27
C ALA A 515 35.90 25.22 -31.09
N SER A 516 35.55 24.73 -32.29
CA SER A 516 36.50 24.09 -33.21
C SER A 516 37.73 24.97 -33.55
N SER A 517 37.56 26.29 -33.51
CA SER A 517 38.59 27.30 -33.77
C SER A 517 39.37 27.74 -32.53
N GLY A 518 39.09 27.20 -31.33
CA GLY A 518 39.73 27.56 -30.07
C GLY A 518 38.84 28.37 -29.12
N SER A 519 39.43 29.30 -28.36
CA SER A 519 38.70 30.19 -27.45
C SER A 519 37.94 31.24 -28.25
N ILE A 520 36.65 31.39 -27.97
CA ILE A 520 35.74 32.32 -28.68
C ILE A 520 35.42 33.59 -27.88
N CYS A 521 35.84 33.64 -26.63
CA CYS A 521 35.53 34.70 -25.70
C CYS A 521 36.57 35.83 -25.82
N ALA A 522 36.11 37.08 -25.89
CA ALA A 522 36.95 38.27 -25.89
C ALA A 522 37.78 38.44 -24.61
N SER A 523 38.90 39.16 -24.69
CA SER A 523 39.82 39.37 -23.57
C SER A 523 39.23 40.17 -22.40
N ASN A 524 38.18 40.97 -22.66
CA ASN A 524 37.49 41.80 -21.67
C ASN A 524 36.30 41.09 -21.01
N ASN A 525 36.30 39.76 -20.99
CA ASN A 525 35.20 39.01 -20.38
C ASN A 525 35.16 39.16 -18.85
N PRO A 526 33.96 39.23 -18.25
CA PRO A 526 33.83 39.27 -16.81
C PRO A 526 34.34 37.95 -16.19
N PRO A 527 34.91 38.00 -14.97
CA PRO A 527 35.33 36.79 -14.28
C PRO A 527 34.14 35.87 -14.01
N PRO A 528 34.34 34.53 -14.04
CA PRO A 528 33.28 33.59 -13.71
C PRO A 528 32.87 33.75 -12.24
N GLN A 529 31.56 33.76 -11.98
CA GLN A 529 31.01 33.88 -10.63
C GLN A 529 29.90 32.85 -10.46
N PHE A 530 30.03 31.94 -9.50
CA PHE A 530 29.00 30.94 -9.27
C PHE A 530 27.63 31.61 -9.00
N PRO A 531 26.53 31.18 -9.64
CA PRO A 531 26.39 30.01 -10.52
C PRO A 531 26.41 30.32 -12.04
N GLN A 532 26.99 31.44 -12.48
CA GLN A 532 26.91 31.93 -13.86
C GLN A 532 28.28 32.20 -14.52
N CYS A 533 28.37 31.84 -15.79
CA CYS A 533 29.47 32.11 -16.69
C CYS A 533 29.01 32.97 -17.85
N THR A 534 29.78 33.99 -18.21
CA THR A 534 29.47 34.86 -19.36
C THR A 534 30.61 34.79 -20.35
N CYS A 535 30.27 34.62 -21.64
CA CYS A 535 31.20 34.72 -22.75
C CYS A 535 30.68 35.74 -23.76
N ILE A 536 31.35 36.88 -23.81
CA ILE A 536 31.23 37.89 -24.85
C ILE A 536 32.03 37.39 -26.04
N LEU A 537 31.36 37.18 -27.19
CA LEU A 537 31.99 36.67 -28.40
C LEU A 537 32.97 37.71 -28.98
N SER A 538 34.11 37.23 -29.45
CA SER A 538 35.09 38.05 -30.19
C SER A 538 34.56 38.51 -31.54
N ASP A 539 33.77 37.64 -32.21
CA ASP A 539 33.03 37.97 -33.42
C ASP A 539 31.62 38.48 -33.07
N ARG A 540 31.13 39.46 -33.84
CA ARG A 540 29.78 40.03 -33.69
C ARG A 540 28.74 39.28 -34.54
N THR A 541 29.17 38.33 -35.34
CA THR A 541 28.33 37.53 -36.23
C THR A 541 28.42 36.04 -35.90
N LEU A 542 27.33 35.31 -36.12
CA LEU A 542 27.28 33.86 -36.00
C LEU A 542 27.22 33.24 -37.42
N PRO A 543 27.91 32.11 -37.67
CA PRO A 543 27.83 31.40 -38.93
C PRO A 543 26.39 30.97 -39.27
N ALA A 544 26.04 30.96 -40.57
CA ALA A 544 24.71 30.56 -41.04
C ALA A 544 24.31 29.13 -40.61
N ASP A 545 25.27 28.20 -40.57
CA ASP A 545 25.05 26.81 -40.15
C ASP A 545 24.96 26.64 -38.61
N GLY A 546 25.22 27.72 -37.86
CA GLY A 546 25.33 27.74 -36.40
C GLY A 546 26.74 27.42 -35.90
N LEU A 547 27.06 27.89 -34.69
CA LEU A 547 28.34 27.67 -34.01
C LEU A 547 28.18 26.64 -32.89
N TYR A 548 28.94 25.55 -32.94
CA TYR A 548 29.01 24.58 -31.84
C TYR A 548 30.04 25.01 -30.80
N VAL A 549 29.60 25.11 -29.55
CA VAL A 549 30.44 25.51 -28.42
C VAL A 549 30.32 24.47 -27.32
N THR A 550 31.44 23.99 -26.82
CA THR A 550 31.50 23.17 -25.61
C THR A 550 31.90 24.04 -24.44
N VAL A 551 31.03 24.12 -23.43
CA VAL A 551 31.29 24.81 -22.18
C VAL A 551 31.77 23.77 -21.16
N LYS A 552 33.01 23.90 -20.69
CA LYS A 552 33.58 23.04 -19.63
C LYS A 552 33.54 23.79 -18.32
N PHE A 553 32.96 23.19 -17.29
CA PHE A 553 32.89 23.74 -15.94
C PHE A 553 33.89 23.03 -15.04
N ARG A 554 34.54 23.81 -14.18
CA ARG A 554 35.34 23.33 -13.06
C ARG A 554 34.51 23.48 -11.79
N LEU A 555 33.87 22.38 -11.39
CA LEU A 555 33.02 22.27 -10.20
C LEU A 555 33.65 21.20 -9.29
N GLY A 556 34.58 21.64 -8.44
CA GLY A 556 35.30 20.71 -7.57
C GLY A 556 36.16 19.72 -8.35
N THR A 557 36.11 18.43 -8.02
CA THR A 557 36.79 17.38 -8.79
C THR A 557 35.94 16.76 -9.90
N SER A 558 34.66 17.15 -9.99
CA SER A 558 33.72 16.59 -10.96
C SER A 558 33.79 17.32 -12.30
N PRO A 559 34.10 16.62 -13.41
CA PRO A 559 34.06 17.23 -14.73
C PRO A 559 32.60 17.41 -15.16
N LEU A 560 32.22 18.63 -15.52
CA LEU A 560 30.93 18.91 -16.12
C LEU A 560 31.12 19.66 -17.43
N SER A 561 30.42 19.25 -18.48
CA SER A 561 30.50 19.90 -19.78
C SER A 561 29.17 19.87 -20.52
N GLU A 562 28.84 20.96 -21.19
CA GLU A 562 27.62 21.10 -22.00
C GLU A 562 27.98 21.48 -23.44
N ARG A 563 27.28 20.91 -24.42
CA ARG A 563 27.46 21.27 -25.84
C ARG A 563 26.28 22.11 -26.31
N LEU A 564 26.57 23.36 -26.66
CA LEU A 564 25.61 24.34 -27.14
C LEU A 564 25.71 24.47 -28.66
N ARG A 565 24.56 24.69 -29.31
CA ARG A 565 24.49 25.14 -30.71
C ARG A 565 23.94 26.56 -30.71
N LEU A 566 24.80 27.51 -31.09
CA LEU A 566 24.46 28.93 -31.13
C LEU A 566 24.03 29.29 -32.55
N ASN A 567 22.82 29.81 -32.68
CA ASN A 567 22.27 30.31 -33.93
C ASN A 567 21.92 31.80 -33.76
N ASP A 568 21.81 32.53 -34.88
CA ASP A 568 21.19 33.85 -34.83
C ASP A 568 19.71 33.69 -34.45
N CYS A 569 19.29 34.27 -33.32
CA CYS A 569 17.91 34.15 -32.85
C CYS A 569 16.89 34.65 -33.87
N SER A 570 17.27 35.64 -34.70
CA SER A 570 16.43 36.18 -35.76
C SER A 570 16.29 35.26 -36.98
N SER A 571 17.18 34.27 -37.13
CA SER A 571 17.08 33.25 -38.19
C SER A 571 16.10 32.12 -37.87
N ILE A 572 15.64 32.02 -36.61
CA ILE A 572 14.64 31.04 -36.18
C ILE A 572 13.25 31.59 -36.50
N SER A 573 12.81 31.38 -37.74
CA SER A 573 11.54 31.89 -38.26
C SER A 573 10.62 30.78 -38.77
N GLY A 574 9.30 30.98 -38.68
CA GLY A 574 8.29 30.04 -39.17
C GLY A 574 6.87 30.48 -38.78
N ALA A 575 5.87 29.64 -39.08
CA ALA A 575 4.52 29.86 -38.59
C ALA A 575 4.50 29.73 -37.05
N PRO A 576 3.78 30.61 -36.32
CA PRO A 576 3.71 30.54 -34.86
C PRO A 576 3.11 29.20 -34.42
N SER A 577 3.93 28.37 -33.78
CA SER A 577 3.52 27.08 -33.23
C SER A 577 4.22 26.81 -31.90
N PHE A 578 3.67 25.88 -31.12
CA PHE A 578 4.30 25.39 -29.89
C PHE A 578 5.75 24.92 -30.14
N GLU A 579 5.98 24.20 -31.24
CA GLU A 579 7.29 23.64 -31.61
C GLU A 579 8.30 24.73 -31.95
N LEU A 580 7.90 25.74 -32.73
CA LEU A 580 8.76 26.86 -33.08
C LEU A 580 9.14 27.68 -31.84
N CYS A 581 8.17 27.89 -30.94
CA CYS A 581 8.41 28.55 -29.65
C CYS A 581 9.40 27.73 -28.80
N GLN A 582 9.18 26.42 -28.65
CA GLN A 582 10.11 25.56 -27.93
C GLN A 582 11.52 25.55 -28.54
N GLN A 583 11.63 25.55 -29.88
CA GLN A 583 12.91 25.61 -30.57
C GLN A 583 13.64 26.93 -30.26
N CYS A 584 12.94 28.05 -30.28
CA CYS A 584 13.47 29.37 -29.93
C CYS A 584 14.01 29.40 -28.49
N ILE A 585 13.20 28.96 -27.51
CA ILE A 585 13.59 28.94 -26.10
C ILE A 585 14.76 27.96 -25.87
N LYS A 586 14.74 26.78 -26.50
CA LYS A 586 15.84 25.80 -26.43
C LYS A 586 17.16 26.33 -27.01
N ALA A 587 17.10 27.24 -27.99
CA ALA A 587 18.28 27.90 -28.54
C ALA A 587 18.89 28.95 -27.59
N GLY A 588 18.22 29.27 -26.48
CA GLY A 588 18.62 30.31 -25.53
C GLY A 588 18.17 31.71 -25.95
N CYS A 589 17.20 31.79 -26.86
CA CYS A 589 16.60 33.03 -27.36
C CYS A 589 15.32 33.37 -26.57
N GLY A 590 14.71 34.53 -26.84
CA GLY A 590 13.44 34.95 -26.27
C GLY A 590 12.30 34.86 -27.30
N TRP A 591 11.08 34.62 -26.84
CA TRP A 591 9.87 34.66 -27.67
C TRP A 591 9.16 36.00 -27.55
N ASN A 592 8.85 36.65 -28.67
CA ASN A 592 8.13 37.93 -28.68
C ASN A 592 7.27 38.07 -29.95
N LYS A 593 6.02 38.56 -29.80
CA LYS A 593 5.08 38.82 -30.92
C LYS A 593 5.00 37.65 -31.91
N ASN A 594 4.86 36.42 -31.41
CA ASN A 594 4.77 35.21 -32.23
C ASN A 594 6.01 34.93 -33.10
N SER A 595 7.17 35.42 -32.69
CA SER A 595 8.45 35.24 -33.40
C SER A 595 9.61 35.07 -32.40
N CYS A 596 10.72 34.49 -32.87
CA CYS A 596 11.93 34.37 -32.07
C CYS A 596 12.74 35.68 -32.09
N SER A 597 13.23 36.10 -30.93
CA SER A 597 14.05 37.30 -30.74
C SER A 597 15.21 37.01 -29.77
N TRP A 598 16.15 37.94 -29.62
CA TRP A 598 17.23 37.79 -28.65
C TRP A 598 16.69 37.75 -27.21
N ALA A 599 17.38 37.06 -26.29
CA ALA A 599 16.86 36.80 -24.94
C ALA A 599 16.57 38.07 -24.10
N ASN A 600 17.21 39.19 -24.43
CA ASN A 600 16.97 40.50 -23.81
C ASN A 600 15.76 41.26 -24.39
N GLN A 601 15.12 40.74 -25.43
CA GLN A 601 14.02 41.37 -26.18
C GLN A 601 12.74 40.53 -26.18
N GLY A 602 12.73 39.37 -25.55
CA GLY A 602 11.60 38.44 -25.53
C GLY A 602 11.54 37.65 -24.23
N ASN A 603 10.43 36.94 -24.02
CA ASN A 603 10.26 36.11 -22.84
C ASN A 603 11.05 34.80 -23.02
N THR A 604 11.80 34.40 -22.00
CA THR A 604 12.66 33.20 -22.01
C THR A 604 12.03 32.02 -21.27
N ASP A 605 10.84 32.20 -20.71
CA ASP A 605 10.06 31.16 -20.03
C ASP A 605 9.35 30.27 -21.08
N ASP A 606 9.47 28.95 -20.93
CA ASP A 606 8.86 27.99 -21.83
C ASP A 606 7.33 27.93 -21.67
N LYS A 607 6.79 28.43 -20.55
CA LYS A 607 5.35 28.56 -20.31
C LYS A 607 4.64 29.40 -21.37
N VAL A 608 5.33 30.36 -21.99
CA VAL A 608 4.78 31.18 -23.08
C VAL A 608 4.36 30.33 -24.28
N CYS A 609 5.02 29.19 -24.48
CA CYS A 609 4.67 28.32 -25.60
C CYS A 609 3.31 27.62 -25.40
N LYS A 610 2.85 27.44 -24.15
CA LYS A 610 1.57 26.76 -23.86
C LYS A 610 0.34 27.55 -24.36
N GLU A 611 0.47 28.86 -24.56
CA GLU A 611 -0.61 29.71 -25.10
C GLU A 611 -0.84 29.52 -26.61
N LEU A 612 0.04 28.77 -27.29
CA LEU A 612 -0.01 28.51 -28.73
C LEU A 612 -0.64 27.14 -29.07
N GLU A 613 -1.22 26.42 -28.08
CA GLU A 613 -1.89 25.13 -28.33
C GLU A 613 -3.12 25.31 -29.25
N PRO A 614 -3.19 24.63 -30.41
CA PRO A 614 -4.28 24.80 -31.36
C PRO A 614 -5.59 24.18 -30.85
N GLY A 615 -6.70 24.89 -31.10
CA GLY A 615 -8.06 24.42 -30.85
C GLY A 615 -8.38 23.09 -31.56
N LYS A 616 -9.06 22.22 -30.81
CA LYS A 616 -9.65 20.90 -31.14
C LYS A 616 -10.03 20.74 -32.63
N LYS A 617 -9.22 20.00 -33.40
CA LYS A 617 -9.70 19.20 -34.55
C LYS A 617 -10.06 17.81 -34.05
N SER A 618 -10.94 17.08 -34.75
CA SER A 618 -11.43 15.74 -34.36
C SER A 618 -10.28 14.71 -34.30
N GLY A 619 -9.58 14.66 -33.17
CA GLY A 619 -8.52 13.70 -32.88
C GLY A 619 -9.06 12.31 -32.53
N PRO A 620 -8.17 11.33 -32.33
CA PRO A 620 -8.55 10.00 -31.88
C PRO A 620 -9.21 10.06 -30.49
N GLU A 621 -10.27 9.27 -30.31
CA GLU A 621 -11.05 9.19 -29.07
C GLU A 621 -10.98 7.79 -28.48
N ILE A 622 -10.75 7.69 -27.17
CA ILE A 622 -10.67 6.42 -26.44
C ILE A 622 -12.05 6.12 -25.86
N SER A 623 -12.64 4.98 -26.21
CA SER A 623 -13.91 4.52 -25.63
C SER A 623 -13.71 3.61 -24.42
N SER A 624 -12.72 2.72 -24.48
CA SER A 624 -12.43 1.78 -23.38
C SER A 624 -11.05 1.13 -23.52
N ILE A 625 -10.54 0.65 -22.38
CA ILE A 625 -9.33 -0.17 -22.29
C ILE A 625 -9.70 -1.46 -21.56
N THR A 626 -9.31 -2.62 -22.09
CA THR A 626 -9.58 -3.93 -21.48
C THR A 626 -8.29 -4.77 -21.39
N PRO A 627 -7.87 -5.19 -20.18
CA PRO A 627 -8.44 -4.85 -18.88
C PRO A 627 -8.16 -3.38 -18.48
N ASN A 628 -9.06 -2.76 -17.71
CA ASN A 628 -8.85 -1.43 -17.11
C ASN A 628 -8.36 -1.51 -15.65
N VAL A 629 -8.32 -2.71 -15.06
CA VAL A 629 -7.76 -2.98 -13.73
C VAL A 629 -6.65 -4.00 -13.91
N VAL A 630 -5.44 -3.66 -13.45
CA VAL A 630 -4.23 -4.48 -13.62
C VAL A 630 -3.43 -4.54 -12.33
N SER A 631 -2.53 -5.50 -12.20
CA SER A 631 -1.52 -5.47 -11.14
C SER A 631 -0.49 -4.38 -11.42
N PHE A 632 0.28 -3.95 -10.41
CA PHE A 632 1.48 -3.11 -10.58
C PHE A 632 2.51 -3.71 -11.57
N TYR A 633 2.44 -5.02 -11.85
CA TYR A 633 3.22 -5.67 -12.91
C TYR A 633 2.76 -5.29 -14.34
N GLY A 634 1.62 -4.62 -14.49
CA GLY A 634 1.01 -4.31 -15.77
C GLY A 634 0.18 -5.47 -16.30
N SER A 635 -0.03 -5.48 -17.62
CA SER A 635 -0.71 -6.56 -18.33
C SER A 635 -0.26 -6.63 -19.77
N ASN A 636 -0.19 -7.84 -20.31
CA ASN A 636 0.18 -8.07 -21.70
C ASN A 636 -1.07 -8.13 -22.59
N HIS A 637 -0.97 -7.61 -23.82
CA HIS A 637 -2.04 -7.72 -24.83
C HIS A 637 -3.34 -7.01 -24.43
N ALA A 638 -3.22 -5.83 -23.81
CA ALA A 638 -4.38 -4.99 -23.51
C ALA A 638 -4.98 -4.45 -24.81
N VAL A 639 -6.30 -4.37 -24.85
CA VAL A 639 -7.05 -3.89 -26.01
C VAL A 639 -7.59 -2.50 -25.72
N LEU A 640 -7.23 -1.51 -26.54
CA LEU A 640 -7.81 -0.18 -26.55
C LEU A 640 -8.82 -0.10 -27.68
N SER A 641 -10.06 0.29 -27.37
CA SER A 641 -11.12 0.51 -28.35
C SER A 641 -11.50 1.99 -28.41
N GLY A 642 -11.93 2.47 -29.57
CA GLY A 642 -12.21 3.89 -29.77
C GLY A 642 -12.56 4.25 -31.22
N GLN A 643 -12.36 5.53 -31.55
CA GLN A 643 -12.59 6.07 -32.89
C GLN A 643 -11.34 6.75 -33.44
N ASN A 644 -11.16 6.72 -34.76
CA ASN A 644 -10.05 7.35 -35.48
C ASN A 644 -8.64 6.91 -35.01
N LEU A 645 -8.49 5.66 -34.58
CA LEU A 645 -7.24 5.14 -34.01
C LEU A 645 -6.19 4.75 -35.07
N GLY A 646 -6.51 4.81 -36.37
CA GLY A 646 -5.67 4.25 -37.44
C GLY A 646 -4.26 4.85 -37.53
N TYR A 647 -4.06 6.08 -37.02
CA TYR A 647 -2.79 6.79 -37.04
C TYR A 647 -2.06 6.80 -35.68
N VAL A 648 -2.56 6.04 -34.70
CA VAL A 648 -1.94 5.94 -33.37
C VAL A 648 -0.70 5.05 -33.44
N THR A 649 0.44 5.57 -32.96
CA THR A 649 1.73 4.88 -32.93
C THR A 649 2.06 4.27 -31.56
N ARG A 650 1.66 4.95 -30.48
CA ARG A 650 2.00 4.60 -29.10
C ARG A 650 0.86 4.97 -28.15
N VAL A 651 0.80 4.30 -27.01
CA VAL A 651 -0.05 4.67 -25.87
C VAL A 651 0.83 5.23 -24.76
N ARG A 652 0.47 6.40 -24.23
CA ARG A 652 1.17 7.04 -23.11
C ARG A 652 0.39 6.85 -21.82
N ILE A 653 1.06 6.34 -20.80
CA ILE A 653 0.56 6.19 -19.44
C ILE A 653 1.25 7.25 -18.58
N GLN A 654 0.45 8.14 -17.99
CA GLN A 654 0.91 9.25 -17.16
C GLN A 654 0.40 9.06 -15.72
N THR A 655 1.32 8.89 -14.78
CA THR A 655 1.01 8.72 -13.35
C THR A 655 0.75 10.06 -12.66
N HIS A 656 1.64 11.03 -12.87
CA HIS A 656 1.55 12.39 -12.32
C HIS A 656 2.16 13.39 -13.30
N ALA A 657 1.67 14.64 -13.35
CA ALA A 657 2.07 15.62 -14.38
C ALA A 657 3.60 15.85 -14.46
N GLU A 658 4.27 15.82 -13.31
CA GLU A 658 5.71 16.08 -13.16
C GLU A 658 6.57 14.81 -13.35
N CYS A 659 5.95 13.64 -13.56
CA CYS A 659 6.67 12.39 -13.82
C CYS A 659 6.96 12.20 -15.31
N THR A 660 8.04 11.47 -15.61
CA THR A 660 8.30 11.03 -16.99
C THR A 660 7.25 9.99 -17.40
N PRO A 661 6.48 10.21 -18.48
CA PRO A 661 5.50 9.24 -18.96
C PRO A 661 6.13 7.90 -19.34
N LYS A 662 5.35 6.83 -19.23
CA LYS A 662 5.67 5.54 -19.86
C LYS A 662 4.93 5.42 -21.18
N GLU A 663 5.64 5.02 -22.24
CA GLU A 663 5.06 4.83 -23.56
C GLU A 663 5.15 3.36 -23.96
N SER A 664 4.09 2.87 -24.61
CA SER A 664 3.98 1.50 -25.10
C SER A 664 3.64 1.50 -26.59
N PRO A 665 4.39 0.78 -27.44
CA PRO A 665 4.08 0.69 -28.86
C PRO A 665 2.76 -0.06 -29.10
N THR A 666 2.06 0.31 -30.17
CA THR A 666 0.81 -0.33 -30.57
C THR A 666 1.01 -1.35 -31.69
N TRP A 667 0.18 -2.39 -31.74
CA TRP A 667 0.09 -3.35 -32.83
C TRP A 667 -1.37 -3.79 -33.04
N ASP A 668 -1.63 -4.60 -34.08
CA ASP A 668 -2.98 -5.06 -34.46
C ASP A 668 -4.02 -3.92 -34.56
N ASN A 669 -3.60 -2.78 -35.15
CA ASN A 669 -4.43 -1.58 -35.24
C ASN A 669 -5.45 -1.70 -36.40
N ALA A 670 -6.72 -1.83 -36.05
CA ALA A 670 -7.85 -1.90 -36.99
C ALA A 670 -8.56 -0.55 -37.19
N GLY A 671 -8.00 0.56 -36.70
CA GLY A 671 -8.59 1.90 -36.76
C GLY A 671 -9.71 2.17 -35.74
N VAL A 672 -10.35 1.12 -35.22
CA VAL A 672 -11.35 1.17 -34.13
C VAL A 672 -10.90 0.46 -32.86
N SER A 673 -9.88 -0.40 -32.98
CA SER A 673 -9.23 -1.07 -31.86
C SER A 673 -7.76 -1.29 -32.16
N LEU A 674 -6.93 -1.28 -31.13
CA LEU A 674 -5.52 -1.62 -31.19
C LEU A 674 -5.09 -2.37 -29.94
N MET A 675 -3.94 -3.04 -30.01
CA MET A 675 -3.33 -3.75 -28.90
C MET A 675 -2.06 -3.05 -28.43
N PHE A 676 -1.81 -3.10 -27.12
CA PHE A 676 -0.61 -2.55 -26.50
C PHE A 676 -0.26 -3.30 -25.20
N HIS A 677 0.96 -3.12 -24.69
CA HIS A 677 1.32 -3.60 -23.35
C HIS A 677 1.06 -2.52 -22.31
N ILE A 678 0.40 -2.86 -21.21
CA ILE A 678 0.33 -1.97 -20.05
C ILE A 678 1.62 -2.19 -19.24
N PRO A 679 2.50 -1.18 -19.10
CA PRO A 679 3.79 -1.35 -18.45
C PRO A 679 3.65 -1.53 -16.94
N SER A 680 4.68 -2.12 -16.31
CA SER A 680 4.81 -2.15 -14.87
C SER A 680 5.13 -0.76 -14.30
N ILE A 681 4.51 -0.40 -13.18
CA ILE A 681 4.79 0.83 -12.43
C ILE A 681 4.84 0.53 -10.93
N ASP A 682 5.49 1.40 -10.16
CA ASP A 682 5.65 1.18 -8.72
C ASP A 682 4.46 1.69 -7.88
N ILE A 683 3.66 2.61 -8.44
CA ILE A 683 2.52 3.25 -7.77
C ILE A 683 1.21 2.48 -8.00
N LYS A 684 0.41 2.29 -6.95
CA LYS A 684 -0.95 1.76 -7.05
C LYS A 684 -1.93 2.92 -7.16
N GLY A 685 -3.12 2.63 -7.68
CA GLY A 685 -4.18 3.62 -7.89
C GLY A 685 -4.45 3.93 -9.36
N VAL A 686 -5.17 5.02 -9.60
CA VAL A 686 -5.66 5.39 -10.93
C VAL A 686 -4.64 6.25 -11.66
N VAL A 687 -4.34 5.89 -12.91
CA VAL A 687 -3.44 6.65 -13.79
C VAL A 687 -4.16 7.02 -15.08
N ARG A 688 -3.75 8.14 -15.69
CA ARG A 688 -4.32 8.63 -16.96
C ARG A 688 -3.59 8.06 -18.16
N VAL A 689 -4.34 7.87 -19.24
CA VAL A 689 -3.87 7.28 -20.50
C VAL A 689 -4.34 8.12 -21.67
N CYS A 690 -3.43 8.39 -22.61
CA CYS A 690 -3.73 8.98 -23.90
C CYS A 690 -3.01 8.24 -25.03
N VAL A 691 -3.46 8.45 -26.27
CA VAL A 691 -2.83 7.90 -27.47
C VAL A 691 -1.94 8.95 -28.15
N ILE A 692 -0.81 8.51 -28.70
CA ILE A 692 0.17 9.37 -29.38
C ILE A 692 0.14 9.15 -30.90
N LEU A 693 0.10 10.26 -31.64
CA LEU A 693 0.27 10.30 -33.11
C LEU A 693 1.74 10.49 -33.51
N GLU A 694 2.08 10.39 -34.80
CA GLU A 694 3.46 10.58 -35.28
C GLU A 694 4.06 11.94 -34.94
N ASP A 695 3.22 12.98 -34.83
CA ASP A 695 3.63 14.34 -34.43
C ASP A 695 3.96 14.47 -32.92
N GLY A 696 3.76 13.42 -32.13
CA GLY A 696 4.02 13.39 -30.69
C GLY A 696 2.89 13.97 -29.82
N SER A 697 1.78 14.42 -30.43
CA SER A 697 0.61 14.91 -29.71
C SER A 697 -0.15 13.79 -28.99
N CYS A 698 -0.71 14.11 -27.83
CA CYS A 698 -1.39 13.18 -26.92
C CYS A 698 -2.90 13.47 -26.93
N HIS A 699 -3.72 12.46 -27.25
CA HIS A 699 -5.16 12.58 -27.46
C HIS A 699 -5.96 11.54 -26.69
N GLY A 700 -7.19 11.87 -26.33
CA GLY A 700 -8.06 11.02 -25.51
C GLY A 700 -7.73 11.08 -24.01
N ASP A 701 -8.70 10.68 -23.18
CA ASP A 701 -8.57 10.60 -21.73
C ASP A 701 -9.23 9.31 -21.25
N ALA A 702 -8.42 8.39 -20.73
CA ALA A 702 -8.89 7.13 -20.17
C ALA A 702 -8.10 6.80 -18.90
N ASN A 703 -8.69 5.97 -18.04
CA ASN A 703 -8.10 5.61 -16.76
C ASN A 703 -7.78 4.11 -16.69
N ILE A 704 -6.62 3.78 -16.13
CA ILE A 704 -6.24 2.42 -15.73
C ILE A 704 -6.01 2.42 -14.22
N THR A 705 -6.52 1.40 -13.53
CA THR A 705 -6.33 1.22 -12.09
C THR A 705 -5.29 0.13 -11.83
N TYR A 706 -4.18 0.50 -11.22
CA TYR A 706 -3.15 -0.42 -10.75
C TYR A 706 -3.48 -0.89 -9.32
N ARG A 707 -3.42 -2.21 -9.11
CA ARG A 707 -3.67 -2.89 -7.83
C ARG A 707 -2.45 -3.71 -7.39
N SER A 708 -2.56 -4.30 -6.20
CA SER A 708 -1.60 -5.27 -5.72
C SER A 708 -1.47 -6.51 -6.59
N SER A 709 -0.41 -7.28 -6.30
CA SER A 709 -0.23 -8.62 -6.85
C SER A 709 -1.33 -9.53 -6.30
N PRO A 710 -1.90 -10.43 -7.11
CA PRO A 710 -2.85 -11.40 -6.61
C PRO A 710 -2.16 -12.38 -5.67
N SER A 711 -2.90 -12.86 -4.68
CA SER A 711 -2.45 -13.91 -3.77
C SER A 711 -3.47 -15.03 -3.68
N CYS A 712 -2.99 -16.27 -3.55
CA CYS A 712 -3.84 -17.43 -3.33
C CYS A 712 -3.87 -17.75 -1.84
N GLY A 713 -5.08 -17.80 -1.26
CA GLY A 713 -5.29 -18.22 0.12
C GLY A 713 -5.57 -19.72 0.23
N ASN A 714 -6.63 -20.20 -0.42
CA ASN A 714 -7.03 -21.61 -0.35
C ASN A 714 -7.47 -22.13 -1.73
N ILE A 715 -7.39 -23.45 -1.93
CA ILE A 715 -7.85 -24.13 -3.15
C ILE A 715 -8.79 -25.26 -2.75
N THR A 716 -10.03 -25.20 -3.23
CA THR A 716 -11.06 -26.19 -2.95
C THR A 716 -11.68 -26.74 -4.24
N PRO A 717 -11.74 -28.07 -4.42
CA PRO A 717 -11.10 -29.12 -3.60
C PRO A 717 -9.56 -29.09 -3.68
N SER A 718 -8.88 -29.69 -2.70
CA SER A 718 -7.40 -29.75 -2.61
C SER A 718 -6.78 -30.88 -3.45
N SER A 719 -7.59 -31.60 -4.24
CA SER A 719 -7.17 -32.72 -5.06
C SER A 719 -7.88 -32.77 -6.41
N SER A 720 -7.29 -33.43 -7.40
CA SER A 720 -7.88 -33.66 -8.72
C SER A 720 -7.63 -35.10 -9.20
N TRP A 721 -8.44 -35.58 -10.14
CA TRP A 721 -8.17 -36.80 -10.88
C TRP A 721 -7.22 -36.54 -12.06
N MET A 722 -6.48 -37.58 -12.48
CA MET A 722 -5.44 -37.52 -13.52
C MET A 722 -5.94 -37.06 -14.89
N SER A 723 -7.18 -37.39 -15.26
CA SER A 723 -7.77 -36.94 -16.52
C SER A 723 -8.03 -35.42 -16.58
N GLY A 724 -7.80 -34.69 -15.47
CA GLY A 724 -7.98 -33.25 -15.39
C GLY A 724 -9.44 -32.80 -15.53
N LYS A 725 -9.65 -31.50 -15.78
CA LYS A 725 -10.96 -30.85 -15.93
C LYS A 725 -11.85 -30.88 -14.69
N ARG A 726 -11.27 -31.19 -13.53
CA ARG A 726 -11.93 -30.96 -12.24
C ARG A 726 -12.03 -29.47 -12.02
N LYS A 727 -13.22 -29.00 -11.62
CA LYS A 727 -13.48 -27.59 -11.37
C LYS A 727 -12.98 -27.22 -9.98
N LEU A 728 -11.89 -26.46 -9.93
CA LEU A 728 -11.30 -25.98 -8.67
C LEU A 728 -11.63 -24.52 -8.44
N THR A 729 -11.87 -24.17 -7.19
CA THR A 729 -12.10 -22.80 -6.73
C THR A 729 -10.91 -22.35 -5.90
N LEU A 730 -10.18 -21.37 -6.43
CA LEU A 730 -9.11 -20.68 -5.74
C LEU A 730 -9.70 -19.45 -5.04
N THR A 731 -9.52 -19.34 -3.73
CA THR A 731 -9.89 -18.16 -2.96
C THR A 731 -8.67 -17.37 -2.57
N GLY A 732 -8.74 -16.04 -2.60
CA GLY A 732 -7.57 -15.19 -2.39
C GLY A 732 -7.86 -13.71 -2.57
N SER A 733 -6.80 -12.92 -2.71
CA SER A 733 -6.89 -11.46 -2.94
C SER A 733 -6.49 -11.10 -4.36
N HIS A 734 -7.12 -10.05 -4.89
CA HIS A 734 -6.90 -9.48 -6.22
C HIS A 734 -6.91 -10.48 -7.40
N LEU A 735 -7.67 -11.57 -7.30
CA LEU A 735 -7.66 -12.61 -8.34
C LEU A 735 -8.20 -12.12 -9.70
N GLU A 736 -8.86 -10.94 -9.75
CA GLU A 736 -9.32 -10.31 -10.97
C GLU A 736 -8.20 -9.88 -11.92
N VAL A 737 -6.97 -9.68 -11.42
CA VAL A 737 -5.83 -9.28 -12.25
C VAL A 737 -4.99 -10.47 -12.73
N ALA A 738 -5.36 -11.70 -12.37
CA ALA A 738 -4.67 -12.90 -12.85
C ALA A 738 -5.02 -13.20 -14.31
N GLU A 739 -4.01 -13.42 -15.14
CA GLU A 739 -4.18 -13.73 -16.57
C GLU A 739 -4.31 -15.25 -16.81
N GLY A 740 -3.78 -16.07 -15.90
CA GLY A 740 -3.79 -17.53 -16.00
C GLY A 740 -3.36 -18.24 -14.72
N VAL A 741 -3.53 -19.57 -14.71
CA VAL A 741 -3.04 -20.45 -13.65
C VAL A 741 -2.07 -21.46 -14.25
N VAL A 742 -0.93 -21.66 -13.60
CA VAL A 742 0.14 -22.57 -14.00
C VAL A 742 0.23 -23.70 -12.99
N HIS A 743 0.28 -24.93 -13.50
CA HIS A 743 0.57 -26.13 -12.72
C HIS A 743 1.95 -26.62 -13.12
N ASN A 744 2.86 -26.84 -12.16
CA ASN A 744 4.27 -27.17 -12.45
C ASN A 744 4.47 -28.42 -13.31
N HIS A 745 3.55 -29.39 -13.25
CA HIS A 745 3.62 -30.63 -14.02
C HIS A 745 3.29 -30.43 -15.52
N THR A 746 2.78 -29.26 -15.91
CA THR A 746 2.44 -28.94 -17.31
C THR A 746 3.06 -27.64 -17.78
N LYS A 747 3.39 -27.55 -19.08
CA LYS A 747 3.89 -26.31 -19.71
C LYS A 747 2.78 -25.38 -20.21
N GLN A 748 1.53 -25.85 -20.28
CA GLN A 748 0.39 -25.07 -20.75
C GLN A 748 -0.25 -24.33 -19.58
N ASP A 749 -0.49 -23.03 -19.76
CA ASP A 749 -1.23 -22.22 -18.81
C ASP A 749 -2.75 -22.39 -19.00
N VAL A 750 -3.47 -22.51 -17.88
CA VAL A 750 -4.94 -22.52 -17.91
C VAL A 750 -5.40 -21.08 -18.05
N LYS A 751 -5.94 -20.74 -19.24
CA LYS A 751 -6.57 -19.44 -19.48
C LYS A 751 -7.86 -19.31 -18.67
N LEU A 752 -8.00 -18.18 -17.99
CA LEU A 752 -9.14 -17.91 -17.13
C LEU A 752 -10.33 -17.38 -17.95
N PRO A 753 -11.58 -17.75 -17.59
CA PRO A 753 -12.77 -17.23 -18.25
C PRO A 753 -12.91 -15.73 -17.97
N ARG A 754 -13.01 -14.91 -19.03
CA ARG A 754 -13.09 -13.43 -18.98
C ARG A 754 -14.33 -12.84 -18.27
N LYS A 755 -15.21 -13.67 -17.70
CA LYS A 755 -16.44 -13.26 -17.02
C LYS A 755 -16.64 -14.05 -15.72
N SER A 756 -15.83 -13.79 -14.70
CA SER A 756 -16.19 -14.14 -13.33
C SER A 756 -16.94 -12.97 -12.69
N SER A 757 -18.10 -13.25 -12.10
CA SER A 757 -18.84 -12.28 -11.29
C SER A 757 -18.06 -12.03 -9.99
N TYR A 758 -17.37 -10.90 -9.91
CA TYR A 758 -16.66 -10.52 -8.69
C TYR A 758 -17.65 -9.92 -7.68
N GLN A 759 -17.82 -10.57 -6.53
CA GLN A 759 -18.56 -10.01 -5.40
C GLN A 759 -17.64 -9.10 -4.57
N SER A 760 -18.19 -8.00 -4.07
CA SER A 760 -17.54 -6.85 -3.40
C SER A 760 -16.89 -7.15 -2.03
N ASN A 761 -16.56 -8.40 -1.70
CA ASN A 761 -15.92 -8.76 -0.44
C ASN A 761 -14.44 -9.09 -0.66
N SER A 762 -13.63 -8.86 0.38
CA SER A 762 -12.15 -8.95 0.40
C SER A 762 -11.54 -10.29 -0.05
N LEU A 763 -12.35 -11.36 -0.15
CA LEU A 763 -11.95 -12.65 -0.68
C LEU A 763 -12.66 -12.87 -2.02
N GLN A 764 -11.87 -12.83 -3.09
CA GLN A 764 -12.34 -13.20 -4.41
C GLN A 764 -12.20 -14.70 -4.60
N SER A 765 -13.07 -15.27 -5.41
CA SER A 765 -13.00 -16.65 -5.85
C SER A 765 -12.80 -16.71 -7.36
N LEU A 766 -11.89 -17.57 -7.78
CA LEU A 766 -11.56 -17.83 -9.16
C LEU A 766 -11.73 -19.32 -9.43
N THR A 767 -12.59 -19.65 -10.39
CA THR A 767 -12.86 -21.05 -10.73
C THR A 767 -12.29 -21.43 -12.08
N TYR A 768 -11.55 -22.53 -12.13
CA TYR A 768 -10.92 -23.04 -13.37
C TYR A 768 -10.92 -24.57 -13.39
N GLY A 769 -10.76 -25.15 -14.59
CA GLY A 769 -10.62 -26.60 -14.75
C GLY A 769 -9.15 -27.03 -14.71
N THR A 770 -8.83 -28.10 -13.99
CA THR A 770 -7.45 -28.62 -13.91
C THR A 770 -6.90 -29.08 -15.27
N PRO A 771 -5.58 -28.94 -15.52
CA PRO A 771 -4.94 -29.61 -16.64
C PRO A 771 -4.90 -31.13 -16.43
N ALA A 772 -4.74 -31.89 -17.52
CA ALA A 772 -4.57 -33.33 -17.46
C ALA A 772 -3.12 -33.71 -17.18
N ALA A 773 -2.92 -34.79 -16.43
CA ALA A 773 -1.61 -35.30 -15.99
C ALA A 773 -1.28 -36.64 -16.67
N GLU A 774 -1.27 -36.67 -18.00
CA GLU A 774 -1.29 -37.90 -18.80
C GLU A 774 0.01 -38.73 -18.75
N ASN A 775 1.13 -38.16 -18.29
CA ASN A 775 2.46 -38.80 -18.32
C ASN A 775 3.02 -39.23 -16.96
N THR A 776 2.23 -39.12 -15.88
CA THR A 776 2.71 -39.38 -14.51
C THR A 776 2.07 -40.65 -13.95
N SER A 777 2.87 -41.67 -13.65
CA SER A 777 2.40 -42.89 -12.99
C SER A 777 2.38 -42.71 -11.46
N GLY A 778 1.18 -42.71 -10.87
CA GLY A 778 0.99 -42.67 -9.41
C GLY A 778 0.59 -41.31 -8.83
N ILE A 779 0.31 -41.29 -7.53
CA ILE A 779 -0.14 -40.08 -6.80
C ILE A 779 1.02 -39.08 -6.72
N PHE A 780 0.78 -37.83 -7.10
CA PHE A 780 1.80 -36.77 -6.99
C PHE A 780 1.20 -35.42 -6.61
N SER A 781 2.06 -34.54 -6.09
CA SER A 781 1.71 -33.18 -5.69
C SER A 781 2.17 -32.19 -6.77
N SER A 782 1.25 -31.35 -7.23
CA SER A 782 1.49 -30.29 -8.21
C SER A 782 1.42 -28.93 -7.50
N SER A 783 2.48 -28.13 -7.63
CA SER A 783 2.41 -26.74 -7.19
C SER A 783 1.59 -25.91 -8.17
N VAL A 784 0.89 -24.90 -7.62
CA VAL A 784 0.04 -23.99 -8.38
C VAL A 784 0.63 -22.59 -8.31
N SER A 785 0.57 -21.86 -9.41
CA SER A 785 1.01 -20.47 -9.46
C SER A 785 0.07 -19.63 -10.33
N LEU A 786 -0.09 -18.35 -9.99
CA LEU A 786 -0.82 -17.37 -10.78
C LEU A 786 0.12 -16.68 -11.76
N LYS A 787 -0.31 -16.55 -13.01
CA LYS A 787 0.40 -15.80 -14.04
C LYS A 787 -0.17 -14.40 -14.15
N VAL A 788 0.68 -13.39 -14.03
CA VAL A 788 0.29 -11.97 -14.05
C VAL A 788 1.34 -11.21 -14.86
N ALA A 789 0.96 -10.70 -16.04
CA ALA A 789 1.89 -10.14 -17.00
C ALA A 789 3.09 -11.08 -17.24
N ASN A 790 4.30 -10.67 -16.83
CA ASN A 790 5.53 -11.44 -16.96
C ASN A 790 5.96 -12.17 -15.67
N GLN A 791 5.10 -12.20 -14.65
CA GLN A 791 5.40 -12.80 -13.35
C GLN A 791 4.62 -14.09 -13.13
N THR A 792 5.23 -15.00 -12.37
CA THR A 792 4.60 -16.25 -11.90
C THR A 792 4.66 -16.29 -10.38
N LEU A 793 3.50 -16.17 -9.75
CA LEU A 793 3.36 -16.03 -8.29
C LEU A 793 2.91 -17.36 -7.70
N ALA A 794 3.72 -17.95 -6.82
CA ALA A 794 3.40 -19.22 -6.20
C ALA A 794 2.20 -19.11 -5.24
N CYS A 795 1.30 -20.09 -5.29
CA CYS A 795 0.28 -20.29 -4.27
C CYS A 795 0.87 -21.11 -3.11
N SER A 796 0.44 -20.84 -1.87
CA SER A 796 0.91 -21.57 -0.68
C SER A 796 0.44 -23.03 -0.61
N THR A 797 -0.61 -23.38 -1.36
CA THR A 797 -1.23 -24.71 -1.34
C THR A 797 -0.94 -25.47 -2.64
N ASN A 798 -0.50 -26.71 -2.50
CA ASN A 798 -0.33 -27.64 -3.62
C ASN A 798 -1.59 -28.50 -3.82
N ILE A 799 -1.81 -28.99 -5.04
CA ILE A 799 -2.91 -29.90 -5.37
C ILE A 799 -2.36 -31.30 -5.54
N ILE A 800 -3.05 -32.29 -4.98
CA ILE A 800 -2.69 -33.70 -5.16
C ILE A 800 -3.49 -34.29 -6.32
N TYR A 801 -2.79 -34.90 -7.29
CA TYR A 801 -3.42 -35.67 -8.36
C TYR A 801 -3.50 -37.14 -7.98
N TYR A 802 -4.71 -37.69 -7.99
CA TYR A 802 -5.02 -39.10 -7.76
C TYR A 802 -5.39 -39.80 -9.07
N PRO A 803 -5.28 -41.14 -9.13
CA PRO A 803 -5.87 -41.92 -10.22
C PRO A 803 -7.35 -41.60 -10.43
N ASP A 804 -7.82 -41.80 -11.66
CA ASP A 804 -9.22 -41.58 -12.00
C ASP A 804 -10.17 -42.47 -11.16
N PRO A 805 -11.36 -41.96 -10.80
CA PRO A 805 -12.34 -42.68 -9.98
C PRO A 805 -12.80 -43.97 -10.66
N GLU A 806 -12.94 -45.04 -9.85
CA GLU A 806 -13.39 -46.36 -10.32
C GLU A 806 -14.83 -46.63 -9.84
N PHE A 807 -15.77 -46.67 -10.80
CA PHE A 807 -17.15 -47.07 -10.56
C PHE A 807 -17.31 -48.57 -10.83
N THR A 808 -17.97 -49.30 -9.94
CA THR A 808 -17.95 -50.77 -9.94
C THR A 808 -19.28 -51.38 -10.39
N SER A 809 -20.41 -50.90 -9.85
CA SER A 809 -21.74 -51.46 -10.14
C SER A 809 -22.85 -50.45 -9.89
N PHE A 810 -24.07 -50.75 -10.35
CA PHE A 810 -25.26 -49.98 -10.01
C PHE A 810 -26.47 -50.88 -9.76
N MET A 811 -27.42 -50.39 -8.98
CA MET A 811 -28.71 -51.05 -8.71
C MET A 811 -29.85 -50.05 -8.89
N GLY A 812 -30.87 -50.42 -9.67
CA GLY A 812 -32.10 -49.65 -9.84
C GLY A 812 -33.24 -50.24 -9.01
N VAL A 813 -33.97 -49.39 -8.29
CA VAL A 813 -35.18 -49.77 -7.53
C VAL A 813 -36.33 -48.86 -7.95
N THR A 814 -37.42 -49.44 -8.43
CA THR A 814 -38.64 -48.72 -8.78
C THR A 814 -39.29 -48.15 -7.52
N THR A 815 -39.52 -46.84 -7.50
CA THR A 815 -40.13 -46.10 -6.39
C THR A 815 -41.30 -45.28 -6.93
N GLY A 816 -42.50 -45.85 -6.93
CA GLY A 816 -43.66 -45.23 -7.58
C GLY A 816 -43.51 -45.22 -9.10
N GLU A 817 -43.64 -44.04 -9.73
CA GLU A 817 -43.41 -43.85 -11.17
C GLU A 817 -41.94 -43.52 -11.52
N ASP A 818 -41.07 -43.38 -10.53
CA ASP A 818 -39.67 -43.02 -10.71
C ASP A 818 -38.74 -44.22 -10.45
N VAL A 819 -37.53 -44.20 -11.01
CA VAL A 819 -36.49 -45.20 -10.74
C VAL A 819 -35.37 -44.57 -9.92
N ARG A 820 -35.11 -45.12 -8.73
CA ARG A 820 -33.97 -44.74 -7.88
C ARG A 820 -32.77 -45.62 -8.22
N ILE A 821 -31.66 -45.01 -8.60
CA ILE A 821 -30.42 -45.69 -8.97
C ILE A 821 -29.36 -45.43 -7.90
N THR A 822 -28.76 -46.49 -7.39
CA THR A 822 -27.61 -46.46 -6.48
C THR A 822 -26.37 -46.92 -7.23
N ILE A 823 -25.39 -46.04 -7.37
CA ILE A 823 -24.11 -46.28 -8.05
C ILE A 823 -23.04 -46.54 -6.99
N GLN A 824 -22.32 -47.65 -7.12
CA GLN A 824 -21.20 -48.00 -6.25
C GLN A 824 -19.88 -47.52 -6.88
N LYS A 825 -19.10 -46.80 -6.09
CA LYS A 825 -17.77 -46.31 -6.43
C LYS A 825 -16.79 -46.79 -5.37
N LYS A 826 -15.60 -47.22 -5.79
CA LYS A 826 -14.51 -47.57 -4.89
C LYS A 826 -14.09 -46.35 -4.05
N SER A 827 -13.87 -46.53 -2.75
CA SER A 827 -13.43 -45.43 -1.90
C SER A 827 -12.07 -44.88 -2.36
N ASP A 828 -11.94 -43.55 -2.38
CA ASP A 828 -10.71 -42.83 -2.74
C ASP A 828 -10.62 -41.49 -2.00
N ASN A 829 -9.48 -40.81 -2.14
CA ASN A 829 -9.22 -39.52 -1.51
C ASN A 829 -9.59 -38.33 -2.42
N LEU A 830 -10.47 -38.53 -3.42
CA LEU A 830 -10.92 -37.44 -4.30
C LEU A 830 -12.01 -36.60 -3.65
N GLU A 831 -12.69 -37.09 -2.61
CA GLU A 831 -13.80 -36.40 -1.93
C GLU A 831 -14.87 -35.87 -2.91
N MET A 832 -15.19 -36.66 -3.94
CA MET A 832 -16.06 -36.24 -5.04
C MET A 832 -17.45 -35.82 -4.57
N SER A 833 -17.95 -34.67 -5.03
CA SER A 833 -19.31 -34.18 -4.70
C SER A 833 -20.34 -34.62 -5.75
N LYS A 834 -21.63 -34.54 -5.40
CA LYS A 834 -22.71 -34.89 -6.34
C LYS A 834 -22.79 -33.92 -7.53
N GLU A 835 -22.36 -32.67 -7.34
CA GLU A 835 -22.35 -31.63 -8.37
C GLU A 835 -21.25 -31.84 -9.42
N GLU A 836 -20.25 -32.68 -9.12
CA GLU A 836 -19.16 -33.03 -10.04
C GLU A 836 -19.53 -34.16 -11.00
N LEU A 837 -20.71 -34.78 -10.83
CA LEU A 837 -21.20 -35.90 -11.61
C LEU A 837 -22.42 -35.54 -12.44
N SER A 838 -22.48 -36.09 -13.64
CA SER A 838 -23.69 -36.12 -14.46
C SER A 838 -23.93 -37.56 -14.91
N VAL A 839 -25.14 -38.05 -14.70
CA VAL A 839 -25.49 -39.46 -14.90
C VAL A 839 -26.70 -39.58 -15.80
N TRP A 840 -26.65 -40.53 -16.74
CA TRP A 840 -27.77 -40.88 -17.61
C TRP A 840 -28.00 -42.39 -17.63
N GLY A 841 -29.26 -42.81 -17.48
CA GLY A 841 -29.71 -44.16 -17.81
C GLY A 841 -29.83 -44.31 -19.31
N VAL A 842 -29.23 -45.37 -19.86
CA VAL A 842 -29.31 -45.67 -21.29
C VAL A 842 -30.29 -46.81 -21.52
N GLN A 843 -31.29 -46.57 -22.36
CA GLN A 843 -32.29 -47.56 -22.76
C GLN A 843 -32.61 -47.38 -24.24
N ASP A 844 -32.57 -48.46 -25.03
CA ASP A 844 -32.87 -48.44 -26.47
C ASP A 844 -32.10 -47.37 -27.26
N LYS A 845 -30.84 -47.11 -26.86
CA LYS A 845 -29.94 -46.05 -27.37
C LYS A 845 -30.39 -44.62 -27.07
N GLN A 846 -31.40 -44.44 -26.22
CA GLN A 846 -31.85 -43.14 -25.71
C GLN A 846 -31.33 -42.91 -24.28
N GLU A 847 -31.00 -41.65 -23.97
CA GLU A 847 -30.41 -41.26 -22.69
C GLU A 847 -31.44 -40.53 -21.82
N TYR A 848 -31.60 -41.01 -20.58
CA TYR A 848 -32.52 -40.47 -19.58
C TYR A 848 -31.72 -39.83 -18.43
N PRO A 849 -31.85 -38.52 -18.18
CA PRO A 849 -31.06 -37.85 -17.15
C PRO A 849 -31.44 -38.35 -15.76
N CYS A 850 -30.42 -38.67 -14.95
CA CYS A 850 -30.56 -39.07 -13.56
C CYS A 850 -30.21 -37.90 -12.64
N ILE A 851 -31.18 -37.44 -11.86
CA ILE A 851 -31.01 -36.32 -10.93
C ILE A 851 -30.37 -36.85 -9.64
N LEU A 852 -29.14 -36.45 -9.34
CA LEU A 852 -28.44 -36.87 -8.11
C LEU A 852 -29.10 -36.30 -6.85
N GLU A 853 -29.46 -37.17 -5.92
CA GLU A 853 -30.18 -36.82 -4.68
C GLU A 853 -29.24 -36.82 -3.48
N ALA A 854 -28.43 -37.87 -3.33
CA ALA A 854 -27.58 -38.08 -2.15
C ALA A 854 -26.25 -38.75 -2.51
N LYS A 855 -25.27 -38.57 -1.62
CA LYS A 855 -24.02 -39.30 -1.58
C LYS A 855 -23.88 -39.89 -0.17
N GLU A 856 -23.58 -41.17 -0.06
CA GLU A 856 -23.23 -41.81 1.21
C GLU A 856 -21.78 -42.32 1.10
N THR A 857 -21.01 -42.15 2.17
CA THR A 857 -19.58 -42.51 2.20
C THR A 857 -19.41 -43.60 3.25
N SER A 858 -18.84 -44.75 2.87
CA SER A 858 -18.47 -45.81 3.80
C SER A 858 -16.95 -46.03 3.78
N LYS A 859 -16.43 -46.82 4.74
CA LYS A 859 -14.98 -47.11 4.80
C LYS A 859 -14.44 -47.85 3.58
N GLU A 860 -15.30 -48.53 2.82
CA GLU A 860 -14.89 -49.39 1.69
C GLU A 860 -15.43 -48.91 0.34
N MET A 861 -16.65 -48.35 0.31
CA MET A 861 -17.31 -47.86 -0.91
C MET A 861 -18.09 -46.56 -0.70
N ASP A 862 -18.08 -45.71 -1.72
CA ASP A 862 -18.95 -44.54 -1.81
C ASP A 862 -20.18 -44.92 -2.65
N SER A 863 -21.36 -44.49 -2.21
CA SER A 863 -22.61 -44.67 -2.96
C SER A 863 -23.14 -43.32 -3.43
N PHE A 864 -23.48 -43.21 -4.72
CA PHE A 864 -24.20 -42.07 -5.28
C PHE A 864 -25.61 -42.49 -5.63
N ILE A 865 -26.60 -41.77 -5.09
CA ILE A 865 -28.02 -42.04 -5.29
C ILE A 865 -28.58 -40.99 -6.22
N CYS A 866 -29.16 -41.41 -7.34
CA CYS A 866 -29.82 -40.52 -8.29
C CYS A 866 -31.21 -41.05 -8.67
N ARG A 867 -32.07 -40.18 -9.21
CA ARG A 867 -33.44 -40.51 -9.60
C ARG A 867 -33.72 -40.16 -11.05
N ILE A 868 -34.26 -41.12 -11.80
CA ILE A 868 -34.82 -40.91 -13.14
C ILE A 868 -36.34 -40.77 -13.01
N LYS A 869 -36.88 -39.66 -13.49
CA LYS A 869 -38.32 -39.35 -13.36
C LYS A 869 -39.13 -39.91 -14.51
N ARG A 870 -40.16 -40.70 -14.21
CA ARG A 870 -41.13 -41.27 -15.17
C ARG A 870 -40.49 -41.85 -16.45
N PRO A 871 -39.56 -42.82 -16.36
CA PRO A 871 -39.02 -43.47 -17.55
C PRO A 871 -40.05 -44.41 -18.19
N PRO A 872 -39.95 -44.67 -19.52
CA PRO A 872 -40.87 -45.57 -20.22
C PRO A 872 -40.71 -47.04 -19.82
N ASN A 873 -39.54 -47.44 -19.31
CA ASN A 873 -39.28 -48.73 -18.69
C ASN A 873 -38.54 -48.51 -17.37
N THR A 874 -38.77 -49.41 -16.41
CA THR A 874 -38.11 -49.38 -15.10
C THR A 874 -36.75 -50.07 -15.08
N GLU A 875 -36.41 -50.84 -16.12
CA GLU A 875 -35.13 -51.56 -16.23
C GLU A 875 -34.09 -50.82 -17.10
N PHE A 876 -32.91 -50.57 -16.53
CA PHE A 876 -31.75 -49.98 -17.21
C PHE A 876 -30.56 -50.96 -17.20
N TYR A 877 -29.99 -51.26 -18.37
CA TYR A 877 -28.86 -52.19 -18.51
C TYR A 877 -27.50 -51.49 -18.62
N GLU A 878 -27.49 -50.20 -18.98
CA GLU A 878 -26.30 -49.37 -19.09
C GLU A 878 -26.52 -48.01 -18.42
N LEU A 879 -25.52 -47.55 -17.68
CA LEU A 879 -25.41 -46.19 -17.15
C LEU A 879 -24.22 -45.47 -17.77
N LYS A 880 -24.43 -44.23 -18.22
CA LYS A 880 -23.36 -43.30 -18.58
C LYS A 880 -23.11 -42.34 -17.43
N ILE A 881 -21.88 -42.30 -16.94
CA ILE A 881 -21.43 -41.42 -15.86
C ILE A 881 -20.36 -40.51 -16.43
N LYS A 882 -20.57 -39.19 -16.33
CA LYS A 882 -19.62 -38.17 -16.73
C LYS A 882 -19.08 -37.43 -15.51
N TYR A 883 -17.77 -37.28 -15.45
CA TYR A 883 -17.06 -36.42 -14.50
C TYR A 883 -15.96 -35.65 -15.25
N GLY A 884 -15.86 -34.34 -15.03
CA GLY A 884 -15.05 -33.47 -15.90
C GLY A 884 -15.42 -33.65 -17.37
N ASP A 885 -14.45 -33.99 -18.22
CA ASP A 885 -14.65 -34.33 -19.64
C ASP A 885 -14.65 -35.84 -19.91
N LYS A 886 -14.46 -36.69 -18.89
CA LYS A 886 -14.39 -38.15 -19.04
C LYS A 886 -15.78 -38.77 -18.86
N THR A 887 -16.10 -39.77 -19.68
CA THR A 887 -17.36 -40.52 -19.63
C THR A 887 -17.06 -42.00 -19.46
N VAL A 888 -17.73 -42.64 -18.50
CA VAL A 888 -17.63 -44.05 -18.16
C VAL A 888 -18.99 -44.70 -18.38
N SER A 889 -19.03 -45.78 -19.16
CA SER A 889 -20.21 -46.63 -19.30
C SER A 889 -20.10 -47.81 -18.33
N LEU A 890 -21.11 -47.97 -17.46
CA LEU A 890 -21.29 -49.12 -16.58
C LEU A 890 -22.40 -50.01 -17.11
N SER A 891 -22.10 -51.27 -17.39
CA SER A 891 -23.07 -52.28 -17.78
C SER A 891 -23.31 -53.27 -16.65
N ASN A 892 -24.57 -53.57 -16.34
CA ASN A 892 -24.89 -54.64 -15.39
C ASN A 892 -24.87 -56.00 -16.12
N PRO A 893 -24.10 -57.01 -15.68
CA PRO A 893 -24.14 -58.32 -16.30
C PRO A 893 -25.53 -58.95 -16.08
N ALA A 894 -26.23 -59.28 -17.17
CA ALA A 894 -27.52 -59.95 -17.11
C ALA A 894 -27.42 -61.27 -16.31
N PRO A 895 -28.40 -61.60 -15.43
CA PRO A 895 -28.36 -62.79 -14.57
C PRO A 895 -28.40 -64.13 -15.33
N HIS A 896 -28.57 -64.13 -16.65
CA HIS A 896 -28.81 -65.33 -17.45
C HIS A 896 -27.57 -66.21 -17.74
N ARG A 897 -26.33 -65.78 -17.42
CA ARG A 897 -25.14 -66.62 -17.68
C ARG A 897 -24.74 -67.55 -16.53
N VAL A 898 -25.06 -67.23 -15.29
CA VAL A 898 -24.65 -68.07 -14.13
C VAL A 898 -25.54 -69.31 -14.01
N SER A 899 -26.84 -69.18 -14.34
CA SER A 899 -27.78 -70.31 -14.31
C SER A 899 -27.47 -71.38 -15.36
N ALA A 900 -27.05 -70.98 -16.57
CA ALA A 900 -26.73 -71.94 -17.63
C ALA A 900 -25.50 -72.81 -17.31
N ILE A 901 -24.49 -72.25 -16.64
CA ILE A 901 -23.27 -72.97 -16.25
C ILE A 901 -23.59 -73.99 -15.13
N LEU A 902 -24.36 -73.58 -14.12
CA LEU A 902 -24.82 -74.50 -13.06
C LEU A 902 -25.75 -75.61 -13.58
N LEU A 903 -26.65 -75.30 -14.53
CA LEU A 903 -27.52 -76.30 -15.14
C LEU A 903 -26.72 -77.30 -16.01
N SER A 904 -25.69 -76.82 -16.71
CA SER A 904 -24.82 -77.69 -17.53
C SER A 904 -23.92 -78.63 -16.71
N LEU A 905 -23.64 -78.31 -15.44
CA LEU A 905 -22.92 -79.19 -14.51
C LEU A 905 -23.81 -80.25 -13.83
N LEU A 906 -25.12 -80.00 -13.72
CA LEU A 906 -26.08 -80.95 -13.14
C LEU A 906 -26.47 -82.08 -14.11
N ILE A 907 -26.49 -81.82 -15.43
CA ILE A 907 -26.90 -82.79 -16.44
C ILE A 907 -25.97 -84.03 -16.50
N PRO A 908 -24.61 -83.89 -16.48
CA PRO A 908 -23.71 -85.04 -16.42
C PRO A 908 -23.85 -85.86 -15.12
N GLY A 909 -24.11 -85.18 -13.99
CA GLY A 909 -24.29 -85.83 -12.69
C GLY A 909 -25.55 -86.71 -12.65
N VAL A 910 -26.67 -86.22 -13.19
CA VAL A 910 -27.92 -87.00 -13.28
C VAL A 910 -27.79 -88.17 -14.25
N LEU A 911 -27.11 -87.97 -15.39
CA LEU A 911 -26.84 -89.05 -16.34
C LEU A 911 -25.95 -90.14 -15.74
N ALA A 912 -24.91 -89.78 -14.98
CA ALA A 912 -24.05 -90.76 -14.30
C ALA A 912 -24.80 -91.58 -13.24
N VAL A 913 -25.71 -90.96 -12.48
CA VAL A 913 -26.56 -91.66 -11.50
C VAL A 913 -27.55 -92.60 -12.20
N LEU A 914 -28.17 -92.18 -13.30
CA LEU A 914 -29.07 -93.05 -14.08
C LEU A 914 -28.33 -94.23 -14.72
N LEU A 915 -27.09 -94.03 -15.19
CA LEU A 915 -26.24 -95.10 -15.72
C LEU A 915 -25.81 -96.07 -14.62
N ALA A 916 -25.50 -95.58 -13.42
CA ALA A 916 -25.23 -96.42 -12.26
C ALA A 916 -26.47 -97.24 -11.84
N ILE A 917 -27.67 -96.65 -11.84
CA ILE A 917 -28.92 -97.36 -11.55
C ILE A 917 -29.22 -98.40 -12.64
N TYR A 918 -28.98 -98.08 -13.91
CA TYR A 918 -29.16 -99.01 -15.03
C TYR A 918 -28.19 -100.20 -14.95
N LEU A 919 -26.91 -99.96 -14.68
CA LEU A 919 -25.90 -101.01 -14.48
C LEU A 919 -26.20 -101.85 -13.23
N TRP A 920 -26.70 -101.24 -12.17
CA TRP A 920 -27.12 -101.94 -10.94
C TRP A 920 -28.38 -102.81 -11.16
N ARG A 921 -29.34 -102.35 -11.97
CA ARG A 921 -30.49 -103.17 -12.39
C ARG A 921 -30.09 -104.32 -13.32
N LYS A 922 -29.16 -104.09 -14.27
CA LYS A 922 -28.66 -105.14 -15.17
C LYS A 922 -27.91 -106.23 -14.40
N SER A 923 -27.09 -105.86 -13.41
CA SER A 923 -26.41 -106.82 -12.51
C SER A 923 -27.38 -107.68 -11.67
N ARG A 924 -28.65 -107.28 -11.50
CA ARG A 924 -29.64 -108.01 -10.71
C ARG A 924 -30.52 -108.94 -11.55
N SER A 925 -30.55 -108.75 -12.87
CA SER A 925 -31.33 -109.60 -13.79
C SER A 925 -30.60 -110.88 -14.21
N ASP A 926 -29.28 -110.95 -14.07
CA ASP A 926 -28.46 -112.14 -14.39
C ASP A 926 -28.24 -113.09 -13.17
N ARG A 927 -29.06 -112.97 -12.10
CA ARG A 927 -28.96 -113.82 -10.90
C ARG A 927 -30.20 -114.67 -10.56
N ASN A 928 -31.29 -114.59 -11.33
CA ASN A 928 -32.44 -115.49 -11.19
C ASN A 928 -32.71 -116.21 -12.51
N GLY A 929 -31.88 -117.22 -12.76
CA GLY A 929 -32.07 -118.27 -13.75
C GLY A 929 -31.89 -119.64 -13.08
N PHE A 930 -32.82 -119.94 -12.17
CA PHE A 930 -33.44 -121.25 -11.96
C PHE A 930 -34.93 -121.02 -11.77
#